data_AF-A0A2K3YL70-F1
#
_entry.id   AF-A0A2K3YL70-F1
#
_cell.length_a   1.000
_cell.length_b   1.000
_cell.length_c   1.000
_cell.angle_alpha   90.00
_cell.angle_beta   90.00
_cell.angle_gamma   90.00
#
_symmetry.space_group_name_H-M   'P 1'
#
loop_
_entity.id
_entity.type
_entity.pdbx_description
1 polymer ?
#
loop_
_entity_poly.entity_id
_entity_poly.type
_entity_poly.pdbx_seq_one_letter_code
_entity_poly.pdbx_strand_id
1 'polypeptide(L)'
;MFPNIYYLSEPMEVPSRCFDGAILIAALDGHIQVKIEGNILQEQDIYLINHTELFEIQSGPALLFYIPGTIFKQLGINIYDHTYVLRQHEHIKHELAQLLQYYQMNEQQSHAAQTLLKQLLTHITLETKPASLSSNAILNHIIQYVSKHVYKRITLEELSHIFYMSSSTILSLFKTHMHVTFHQYITSLRIARSMTDVTSDKKIETIARDWGYSNATNYIMHFKKYMGVTPKKYKSFPIKSKQLRIANISNDYEVLSTLTLDTAEKKQQVDIVIDDQKIQEPSFHYFNLIDIGSYDNIDAILNEPVFDYKNFSNYKLSSYIYISEAEEIFDDMYIQDNMSEFRKLLRSNISVALKINSIEYYQYVVKIIEALHFLESEHFASSVVQSANLLLLVDLDTITLDELHRIKRSAYGANIRISIDISHLYNQKMPIDPEIRTLNPEYYTIDFNKITLPVSREVEDLRALQKDILHYFEQIGARNNIIFLDYDIVYQPALTNNIARFLHESLKSRQYIAGASIGFTSNGKKQHPVTIFNAVENKTLFYFLGTMLMNFSRFPCEYGDGYLITKNLHSYNVLLYNTDATFTQRIDEYTKSFSIQFSEPLNKSEVLISKELLNNYYGTIYGIVNPEINDAQNFPDHLKYKLSQHNNPLLKIDKHNFNDMSFIAKVPPKSIVLITIYH
;
A
#
# COMPACT_ATOMS: atom_id res chain seq x y z
N MET A 1 32.93 -1.93 0.30
CA MET A 1 32.30 -2.82 -0.69
C MET A 1 31.38 -1.94 -1.52
N PHE A 2 31.60 -1.79 -2.82
CA PHE A 2 30.79 -0.87 -3.62
C PHE A 2 30.56 -1.44 -5.02
N PRO A 3 29.38 -1.27 -5.63
CA PRO A 3 29.16 -1.67 -7.01
C PRO A 3 30.13 -0.94 -7.95
N ASN A 4 30.54 -1.62 -9.01
CA ASN A 4 31.17 -0.95 -10.13
C ASN A 4 30.07 -0.41 -11.03
N ILE A 5 30.05 0.92 -11.22
CA ILE A 5 29.03 1.62 -12.00
C ILE A 5 29.56 1.85 -13.41
N TYR A 6 28.73 1.58 -14.41
CA TYR A 6 29.02 1.81 -15.82
C TYR A 6 27.85 2.52 -16.49
N TYR A 7 28.15 3.31 -17.51
CA TYR A 7 27.17 3.90 -18.40
C TYR A 7 27.26 3.25 -19.77
N LEU A 8 26.11 2.89 -20.33
CA LEU A 8 25.95 2.43 -21.69
C LEU A 8 25.10 3.46 -22.46
N SER A 9 25.72 4.15 -23.41
CA SER A 9 25.05 5.17 -24.23
C SER A 9 24.30 4.60 -25.44
N GLU A 10 24.73 3.45 -25.95
CA GLU A 10 24.18 2.81 -27.14
C GLU A 10 23.83 1.34 -26.88
N PRO A 11 22.86 0.76 -27.60
CA PRO A 11 22.50 -0.64 -27.47
C PRO A 11 23.70 -1.59 -27.62
N MET A 12 23.60 -2.75 -26.96
CA MET A 12 24.63 -3.79 -27.06
C MET A 12 24.66 -4.39 -28.47
N GLU A 13 25.82 -4.38 -29.12
CA GLU A 13 26.01 -5.03 -30.42
C GLU A 13 25.91 -6.56 -30.34
N VAL A 14 26.33 -7.13 -29.21
CA VAL A 14 26.32 -8.58 -28.96
C VAL A 14 25.87 -8.87 -27.53
N PRO A 15 25.08 -9.94 -27.31
CA PRO A 15 24.72 -10.38 -25.96
C PRO A 15 25.95 -10.71 -25.10
N SER A 16 25.83 -10.45 -23.81
CA SER A 16 26.84 -10.80 -22.81
C SER A 16 26.21 -11.57 -21.66
N ARG A 17 27.05 -12.20 -20.83
CA ARG A 17 26.60 -12.99 -19.68
C ARG A 17 27.09 -12.35 -18.39
N CYS A 18 26.32 -12.45 -17.31
CA CYS A 18 26.81 -12.09 -15.99
C CYS A 18 27.75 -13.20 -15.44
N PHE A 19 29.06 -12.98 -15.51
CA PHE A 19 30.06 -14.01 -15.19
C PHE A 19 30.41 -14.15 -13.69
N ASP A 20 30.23 -13.17 -12.80
CA ASP A 20 30.56 -13.31 -11.36
C ASP A 20 29.87 -12.24 -10.52
N GLY A 21 28.61 -12.44 -10.15
CA GLY A 21 27.85 -11.40 -9.48
C GLY A 21 26.41 -11.29 -9.96
N ALA A 22 25.86 -10.10 -9.77
CA ALA A 22 24.61 -9.66 -10.35
C ALA A 22 24.79 -8.26 -10.95
N ILE A 23 23.93 -7.89 -11.91
CA ILE A 23 23.92 -6.56 -12.53
C ILE A 23 22.52 -5.98 -12.36
N LEU A 24 22.43 -4.79 -11.78
CA LEU A 24 21.22 -3.99 -11.83
C LEU A 24 21.35 -3.01 -13.00
N ILE A 25 20.42 -3.09 -13.94
CA ILE A 25 20.32 -2.19 -15.09
C ILE A 25 19.23 -1.18 -14.76
N ALA A 26 19.53 0.12 -14.84
CA ALA A 26 18.56 1.19 -14.62
C ALA A 26 18.49 2.09 -15.86
N ALA A 27 17.28 2.30 -16.37
CA ALA A 27 17.01 3.24 -17.46
C ALA A 27 17.28 4.68 -17.02
N LEU A 28 17.94 5.48 -17.87
CA LEU A 28 18.17 6.90 -17.58
C LEU A 28 16.95 7.78 -17.93
N ASP A 29 16.21 7.44 -18.97
CA ASP A 29 15.07 8.17 -19.53
C ASP A 29 13.73 7.43 -19.35
N GLY A 30 13.70 6.40 -18.50
CA GLY A 30 12.48 5.62 -18.20
C GLY A 30 12.07 4.62 -19.28
N HIS A 31 12.84 4.47 -20.36
CA HIS A 31 12.52 3.53 -21.44
C HIS A 31 13.75 2.70 -21.81
N ILE A 32 13.76 1.43 -21.40
CA ILE A 32 14.82 0.48 -21.77
C ILE A 32 14.21 -0.86 -22.17
N GLN A 33 14.72 -1.43 -23.26
CA GLN A 33 14.38 -2.78 -23.69
C GLN A 33 15.55 -3.71 -23.37
N VAL A 34 15.32 -4.72 -22.55
CA VAL A 34 16.33 -5.69 -22.15
C VAL A 34 15.87 -7.08 -22.52
N LYS A 35 16.73 -7.82 -23.22
CA LYS A 35 16.50 -9.21 -23.57
C LYS A 35 17.27 -10.10 -22.61
N ILE A 36 16.59 -10.98 -21.85
CA ILE A 36 17.19 -11.89 -20.86
C ILE A 36 16.83 -13.34 -21.22
N GLU A 37 17.85 -14.19 -21.43
CA GLU A 37 17.71 -15.60 -21.86
C GLU A 37 16.68 -15.79 -23.01
N GLY A 38 16.65 -14.82 -23.93
CA GLY A 38 15.78 -14.82 -25.11
C GLY A 38 14.42 -14.12 -24.95
N ASN A 39 14.03 -13.72 -23.73
CA ASN A 39 12.82 -12.96 -23.45
C ASN A 39 13.08 -11.46 -23.55
N ILE A 40 12.28 -10.75 -24.34
CA ILE A 40 12.35 -9.29 -24.46
C ILE A 40 11.44 -8.67 -23.40
N LEU A 41 12.00 -7.79 -22.58
CA LEU A 41 11.33 -7.08 -21.50
C LEU A 41 11.42 -5.57 -21.74
N GLN A 42 10.32 -4.84 -21.54
CA GLN A 42 10.25 -3.39 -21.81
C GLN A 42 9.30 -2.62 -20.86
N GLU A 43 8.72 -3.29 -19.87
CA GLU A 43 7.66 -2.72 -19.00
C GLU A 43 8.21 -2.13 -17.70
N GLN A 44 9.51 -2.23 -17.46
CA GLN A 44 10.16 -1.82 -16.21
C GLN A 44 11.34 -0.89 -16.48
N ASP A 45 11.57 0.04 -15.54
CA ASP A 45 12.72 0.96 -15.57
C ASP A 45 14.01 0.32 -15.05
N ILE A 46 13.89 -0.82 -14.35
CA ILE A 46 15.01 -1.52 -13.72
C ILE A 46 14.90 -3.02 -13.96
N TYR A 47 16.03 -3.62 -14.34
CA TYR A 47 16.17 -5.05 -14.50
C TYR A 47 17.32 -5.60 -13.65
N LEU A 48 17.14 -6.83 -13.17
CA LEU A 48 18.18 -7.60 -12.50
C LEU A 48 18.66 -8.70 -13.42
N ILE A 49 19.97 -8.76 -13.64
CA ILE A 49 20.65 -9.86 -14.32
C ILE A 49 21.34 -10.71 -13.26
N ASN A 50 20.85 -11.93 -13.06
CA ASN A 50 21.41 -12.90 -12.14
C ASN A 50 22.72 -13.48 -12.65
N HIS A 51 23.44 -14.16 -11.75
CA HIS A 51 24.61 -14.91 -12.12
C HIS A 51 24.28 -15.94 -13.22
N THR A 52 25.15 -16.01 -14.22
CA THR A 52 25.01 -16.85 -15.42
C THR A 52 23.96 -16.43 -16.43
N GLU A 53 23.11 -15.44 -16.20
CA GLU A 53 22.11 -15.05 -17.21
C GLU A 53 22.76 -14.35 -18.42
N LEU A 54 22.34 -14.74 -19.61
CA LEU A 54 22.63 -14.07 -20.88
C LEU A 54 21.66 -12.92 -21.06
N PHE A 55 22.18 -11.73 -21.34
CA PHE A 55 21.38 -10.53 -21.54
C PHE A 55 21.92 -9.65 -22.67
N GLU A 56 21.04 -8.81 -23.20
CA GLU A 56 21.30 -7.82 -24.24
C GLU A 56 20.41 -6.61 -24.01
N ILE A 57 21.01 -5.42 -23.84
CA ILE A 57 20.27 -4.15 -23.78
C ILE A 57 20.05 -3.70 -25.23
N GLN A 58 18.80 -3.70 -25.69
CA GLN A 58 18.43 -3.52 -27.10
C GLN A 58 18.07 -2.07 -27.44
N SER A 59 17.63 -1.28 -26.47
CA SER A 59 17.33 0.14 -26.65
C SER A 59 17.47 0.90 -25.34
N GLY A 60 17.74 2.21 -25.44
CA GLY A 60 17.76 3.15 -24.32
C GLY A 60 19.13 3.26 -23.62
N PRO A 61 19.55 4.46 -23.21
CA PRO A 61 20.73 4.65 -22.40
C PRO A 61 20.52 4.08 -20.99
N ALA A 62 21.54 3.42 -20.45
CA ALA A 62 21.42 2.67 -19.20
C ALA A 62 22.61 2.87 -18.27
N LEU A 63 22.32 2.87 -16.96
CA LEU A 63 23.32 2.69 -15.91
C LEU A 63 23.34 1.23 -15.47
N LEU A 64 24.54 0.66 -15.39
CA LEU A 64 24.77 -0.72 -14.98
C LEU A 64 25.54 -0.71 -13.66
N PHE A 65 24.90 -1.21 -12.61
CA PHE A 65 25.49 -1.40 -11.30
C PHE A 65 25.90 -2.87 -11.18
N TYR A 66 27.16 -3.15 -11.49
CA TYR A 66 27.72 -4.50 -11.36
C TYR A 66 28.19 -4.75 -9.93
N ILE A 67 27.60 -5.76 -9.28
CA ILE A 67 27.92 -6.17 -7.92
C ILE A 67 28.68 -7.49 -7.99
N PRO A 68 30.01 -7.51 -7.79
CA PRO A 68 30.80 -8.73 -7.86
C PRO A 68 30.38 -9.77 -6.81
N GLY A 69 30.44 -11.06 -7.14
CA GLY A 69 30.05 -12.16 -6.24
C GLY A 69 30.78 -12.19 -4.90
N THR A 70 31.97 -11.59 -4.83
CA THR A 70 32.71 -11.40 -3.58
C THR A 70 32.01 -10.49 -2.56
N ILE A 71 31.23 -9.51 -3.02
CA ILE A 71 30.45 -8.63 -2.12
C ILE A 71 29.33 -9.45 -1.45
N PHE A 72 28.59 -10.23 -2.25
CA PHE A 72 27.57 -11.14 -1.72
C PHE A 72 28.15 -12.15 -0.74
N LYS A 73 29.29 -12.77 -1.08
CA LYS A 73 30.00 -13.72 -0.19
C LYS A 73 30.38 -13.08 1.15
N GLN A 74 30.83 -11.83 1.16
CA GLN A 74 31.17 -11.10 2.40
C GLN A 74 29.94 -10.83 3.29
N LEU A 75 28.75 -10.80 2.71
CA LEU A 75 27.49 -10.61 3.40
C LEU A 75 26.77 -11.92 3.72
N GLY A 76 27.38 -13.08 3.42
CA GLY A 76 26.78 -14.39 3.65
C GLY A 76 25.67 -14.76 2.65
N ILE A 77 25.60 -14.10 1.50
CA ILE A 77 24.58 -14.32 0.47
C ILE A 77 25.14 -15.22 -0.63
N ASN A 78 24.49 -16.36 -0.92
CA ASN A 78 24.91 -17.28 -1.98
C ASN A 78 24.25 -16.98 -3.33
N ILE A 79 24.96 -16.29 -4.22
CA ILE A 79 24.42 -15.93 -5.54
C ILE A 79 24.55 -17.01 -6.61
N TYR A 80 25.33 -18.06 -6.37
CA TYR A 80 25.69 -19.02 -7.41
C TYR A 80 24.64 -20.11 -7.60
N ASP A 81 23.84 -20.37 -6.56
CA ASP A 81 22.82 -21.43 -6.51
C ASP A 81 21.39 -20.88 -6.41
N HIS A 82 21.21 -19.56 -6.47
CA HIS A 82 19.93 -18.90 -6.29
C HIS A 82 19.63 -17.92 -7.41
N THR A 83 18.35 -17.85 -7.78
CA THR A 83 17.82 -16.80 -8.66
C THR A 83 17.19 -15.74 -7.78
N TYR A 84 17.50 -14.49 -8.07
CA TYR A 84 16.95 -13.36 -7.36
C TYR A 84 15.97 -12.62 -8.25
N VAL A 85 15.00 -11.99 -7.59
CA VAL A 85 14.02 -11.12 -8.23
C VAL A 85 13.96 -9.79 -7.50
N LEU A 86 13.68 -8.74 -8.26
CA LEU A 86 13.42 -7.42 -7.71
C LEU A 86 12.04 -7.41 -7.06
N ARG A 87 11.98 -6.92 -5.82
CA ARG A 87 10.72 -6.46 -5.23
C ARG A 87 10.81 -4.95 -5.11
N GLN A 88 9.66 -4.27 -5.16
CA GLN A 88 9.60 -2.82 -4.88
C GLN A 88 10.48 -1.99 -5.83
N HIS A 89 10.23 -2.09 -7.15
CA HIS A 89 11.04 -1.47 -8.22
C HIS A 89 11.34 0.03 -7.99
N GLU A 90 10.36 0.81 -7.48
CA GLU A 90 10.54 2.23 -7.15
C GLU A 90 11.59 2.48 -6.06
N HIS A 91 11.60 1.64 -5.02
CA HIS A 91 12.56 1.77 -3.91
C HIS A 91 13.99 1.47 -4.37
N ILE A 92 14.16 0.43 -5.19
CA ILE A 92 15.46 0.04 -5.74
C ILE A 92 16.02 1.15 -6.65
N LYS A 93 15.17 1.83 -7.44
CA LYS A 93 15.59 2.99 -8.26
C LYS A 93 16.18 4.10 -7.42
N HIS A 94 15.51 4.41 -6.31
CA HIS A 94 15.98 5.41 -5.36
C HIS A 94 17.33 5.02 -4.74
N GLU A 95 17.47 3.78 -4.26
CA GLU A 95 18.73 3.31 -3.67
C GLU A 95 19.88 3.32 -4.69
N LEU A 96 19.62 2.97 -5.95
CA LEU A 96 20.61 3.05 -7.04
C LEU A 96 21.04 4.49 -7.32
N ALA A 97 20.12 5.46 -7.29
CA ALA A 97 20.44 6.86 -7.46
C ALA A 97 21.27 7.41 -6.30
N GLN A 98 20.95 7.05 -5.06
CA GLN A 98 21.75 7.42 -3.90
C GLN A 98 23.16 6.78 -3.96
N LEU A 99 23.29 5.53 -4.41
CA LEU A 99 24.60 4.93 -4.67
C LEU A 99 25.37 5.67 -5.77
N LEU A 100 24.70 6.09 -6.84
CA LEU A 100 25.32 6.94 -7.86
C LEU A 100 25.83 8.25 -7.24
N GLN A 101 25.04 8.92 -6.39
CA GLN A 101 25.46 10.14 -5.70
C GLN A 101 26.70 9.91 -4.82
N TYR A 102 26.72 8.84 -4.02
CA TYR A 102 27.90 8.49 -3.22
C TYR A 102 29.14 8.23 -4.10
N TYR A 103 28.94 7.67 -5.29
CA TYR A 103 30.02 7.53 -6.27
C TYR A 103 30.51 8.89 -6.77
N GLN A 104 29.60 9.78 -7.15
CA GLN A 104 29.87 11.13 -7.65
C GLN A 104 30.49 12.07 -6.61
N MET A 105 30.29 11.79 -5.32
CA MET A 105 30.91 12.53 -4.22
C MET A 105 32.25 11.91 -3.76
N ASN A 106 32.70 10.81 -4.39
CA ASN A 106 33.85 10.01 -3.95
C ASN A 106 33.73 9.46 -2.51
N GLU A 107 32.50 9.17 -2.07
CA GLU A 107 32.16 8.68 -0.73
C GLU A 107 31.82 7.18 -0.71
N GLN A 108 32.30 6.40 -1.67
CA GLN A 108 31.94 4.97 -1.81
C GLN A 108 32.33 4.11 -0.59
N GLN A 109 33.28 4.58 0.24
CA GLN A 109 33.72 3.89 1.47
C GLN A 109 33.01 4.39 2.73
N SER A 110 32.10 5.36 2.64
CA SER A 110 31.40 5.90 3.81
C SER A 110 30.50 4.83 4.45
N HIS A 111 30.27 4.94 5.77
CA HIS A 111 29.40 4.00 6.47
C HIS A 111 27.96 4.01 5.92
N ALA A 112 27.48 5.18 5.50
CA ALA A 112 26.17 5.34 4.89
C ALA A 112 26.07 4.62 3.54
N ALA A 113 27.06 4.78 2.66
CA ALA A 113 27.12 4.07 1.38
C ALA A 113 27.16 2.54 1.55
N GLN A 114 27.90 2.05 2.55
CA GLN A 114 27.94 0.62 2.87
C GLN A 114 26.62 0.10 3.44
N THR A 115 25.91 0.91 4.23
CA THR A 115 24.60 0.56 4.81
C THR A 115 23.55 0.50 3.72
N LEU A 116 23.51 1.50 2.85
CA LEU A 116 22.62 1.54 1.69
C LEU A 116 22.81 0.35 0.76
N LEU A 117 24.07 -0.02 0.46
CA LEU A 117 24.36 -1.21 -0.33
C LEU A 117 23.83 -2.48 0.34
N LYS A 118 23.95 -2.61 1.66
CA LYS A 118 23.38 -3.77 2.38
C LYS A 118 21.85 -3.78 2.28
N GLN A 119 21.20 -2.63 2.43
CA GLN A 119 19.73 -2.49 2.30
C GLN A 119 19.26 -2.89 0.90
N LEU A 120 19.87 -2.34 -0.15
CA LEU A 120 19.63 -2.72 -1.54
C LEU A 120 19.72 -4.25 -1.72
N LEU A 121 20.78 -4.85 -1.19
CA LEU A 121 20.98 -6.29 -1.29
C LEU A 121 19.98 -7.13 -0.49
N THR A 122 19.31 -6.57 0.52
CA THR A 122 18.18 -7.24 1.20
C THR A 122 16.86 -7.13 0.44
N HIS A 123 16.68 -6.08 -0.37
CA HIS A 123 15.48 -5.89 -1.20
C HIS A 123 15.48 -6.77 -2.46
N ILE A 124 16.65 -7.25 -2.86
CA ILE A 124 16.80 -8.30 -3.87
C ILE A 124 16.43 -9.64 -3.22
N THR A 125 15.18 -10.08 -3.39
CA THR A 125 14.69 -11.29 -2.72
C THR A 125 15.12 -12.57 -3.42
N LEU A 126 15.39 -13.59 -2.60
CA LEU A 126 15.61 -14.96 -3.05
C LEU A 126 14.28 -15.58 -3.48
N GLU A 127 14.15 -15.96 -4.75
CA GLU A 127 13.13 -16.92 -5.17
C GLU A 127 13.80 -18.25 -5.52
N THR A 128 13.28 -19.33 -4.96
CA THR A 128 13.63 -20.69 -5.38
C THR A 128 12.70 -21.12 -6.51
N LYS A 129 12.75 -20.42 -7.65
CA LYS A 129 12.10 -20.86 -8.88
C LYS A 129 13.14 -21.04 -9.99
N PRO A 130 12.94 -21.99 -10.91
CA PRO A 130 13.79 -22.11 -12.09
C PRO A 130 13.67 -20.81 -12.90
N ALA A 131 14.81 -20.22 -13.26
CA ALA A 131 14.90 -18.99 -14.06
C ALA A 131 13.88 -18.99 -15.20
N SER A 132 13.15 -17.89 -15.41
CA SER A 132 12.16 -17.77 -16.48
C SER A 132 12.85 -17.93 -17.83
N LEU A 133 12.51 -18.98 -18.55
CA LEU A 133 13.11 -19.31 -19.85
C LEU A 133 12.36 -18.61 -20.98
N SER A 134 13.00 -18.49 -22.15
CA SER A 134 12.50 -17.85 -23.38
C SER A 134 11.00 -18.07 -23.70
N SER A 135 10.38 -17.20 -24.49
CA SER A 135 8.98 -17.38 -24.94
C SER A 135 8.78 -18.61 -25.84
N ASN A 136 9.88 -19.21 -26.30
CA ASN A 136 9.88 -20.43 -27.09
C ASN A 136 10.02 -21.67 -26.19
N ALA A 137 8.91 -22.38 -25.99
CA ALA A 137 8.87 -23.57 -25.15
C ALA A 137 9.93 -24.63 -25.54
N ILE A 138 10.19 -24.84 -26.82
CA ILE A 138 11.19 -25.82 -27.28
C ILE A 138 12.60 -25.40 -26.87
N LEU A 139 12.94 -24.14 -27.11
CA LEU A 139 14.23 -23.59 -26.73
C LEU A 139 14.44 -23.69 -25.21
N ASN A 140 13.38 -23.49 -24.42
CA ASN A 140 13.42 -23.65 -22.97
C ASN A 140 13.83 -25.06 -22.55
N HIS A 141 13.23 -26.08 -23.16
CA HIS A 141 13.59 -27.47 -22.87
C HIS A 141 15.05 -27.78 -23.27
N ILE A 142 15.51 -27.23 -24.39
CA ILE A 142 16.92 -27.36 -24.81
C ILE A 142 17.85 -26.66 -23.81
N ILE A 143 17.53 -25.44 -23.37
CA ILE A 143 18.31 -24.70 -22.38
C ILE A 143 18.34 -25.44 -21.05
N GLN A 144 17.21 -25.98 -20.59
CA GLN A 144 17.14 -26.81 -19.37
C GLN A 144 18.02 -28.05 -19.46
N TYR A 145 17.99 -28.75 -20.59
CA TYR A 145 18.86 -29.90 -20.82
C TYR A 145 20.33 -29.48 -20.82
N VAL A 146 20.69 -28.45 -21.58
CA VAL A 146 22.06 -27.93 -21.64
C VAL A 146 22.54 -27.54 -20.25
N SER A 147 21.72 -26.80 -19.49
CA SER A 147 21.96 -26.44 -18.10
C SER A 147 22.23 -27.68 -17.23
N LYS A 148 21.39 -28.72 -17.29
CA LYS A 148 21.55 -29.93 -16.48
C LYS A 148 22.75 -30.80 -16.88
N HIS A 149 23.23 -30.68 -18.12
CA HIS A 149 24.28 -31.53 -18.68
C HIS A 149 25.56 -30.77 -19.06
N VAL A 150 25.68 -29.50 -18.68
CA VAL A 150 26.73 -28.57 -19.15
C VAL A 150 28.16 -29.04 -18.87
N TYR A 151 28.35 -29.85 -17.82
CA TYR A 151 29.62 -30.46 -17.42
C TYR A 151 30.03 -31.68 -18.27
N LYS A 152 29.12 -32.21 -19.11
CA LYS A 152 29.40 -33.29 -20.05
C LYS A 152 29.57 -32.74 -21.46
N ARG A 153 30.13 -33.55 -22.36
CA ARG A 153 30.14 -33.26 -23.80
C ARG A 153 28.70 -33.33 -24.32
N ILE A 154 28.18 -32.21 -24.81
CA ILE A 154 26.88 -32.13 -25.47
C ILE A 154 27.12 -31.99 -26.96
N THR A 155 26.49 -32.83 -27.78
CA THR A 155 26.58 -32.76 -29.25
C THR A 155 25.23 -32.35 -29.86
N LEU A 156 25.27 -31.73 -31.04
CA LEU A 156 24.05 -31.38 -31.76
C LEU A 156 23.25 -32.61 -32.18
N GLU A 157 23.94 -33.71 -32.53
CA GLU A 157 23.32 -35.00 -32.87
C GLU A 157 22.52 -35.56 -31.69
N GLU A 158 23.11 -35.57 -30.49
CA GLU A 158 22.42 -35.97 -29.26
C GLU A 158 21.16 -35.14 -29.00
N LEU A 159 21.25 -33.81 -29.08
CA LEU A 159 20.07 -32.95 -28.90
C LEU A 159 19.03 -33.14 -30.00
N SER A 160 19.48 -33.41 -31.24
CA SER A 160 18.60 -33.67 -32.38
C SER A 160 17.73 -34.91 -32.14
N HIS A 161 18.33 -35.96 -31.56
CA HIS A 161 17.61 -37.18 -31.17
C HIS A 161 16.68 -36.95 -29.98
N ILE A 162 17.12 -36.23 -28.94
CA ILE A 162 16.32 -36.01 -27.72
C ILE A 162 15.09 -35.14 -27.99
N PHE A 163 15.24 -34.07 -28.77
CA PHE A 163 14.19 -33.10 -29.05
C PHE A 163 13.46 -33.33 -30.37
N TYR A 164 13.79 -34.42 -31.09
CA TYR A 164 13.21 -34.76 -32.39
C TYR A 164 13.30 -33.62 -33.42
N MET A 165 14.47 -32.99 -33.50
CA MET A 165 14.71 -31.81 -34.34
C MET A 165 15.99 -31.94 -35.15
N SER A 166 16.06 -31.27 -36.30
CA SER A 166 17.31 -31.20 -37.05
C SER A 166 18.35 -30.34 -36.31
N SER A 167 19.63 -30.67 -36.44
CA SER A 167 20.72 -29.85 -35.91
C SER A 167 20.68 -28.41 -36.43
N SER A 168 20.25 -28.22 -37.68
CA SER A 168 19.99 -26.90 -38.28
C SER A 168 18.90 -26.11 -37.55
N THR A 169 17.82 -26.76 -37.14
CA THR A 169 16.74 -26.14 -36.37
C THR A 169 17.26 -25.64 -35.03
N ILE A 170 18.04 -26.47 -34.31
CA ILE A 170 18.64 -26.08 -33.02
C ILE A 170 19.59 -24.89 -33.20
N LEU A 171 20.46 -24.92 -34.20
CA LEU A 171 21.35 -23.80 -34.51
C LEU A 171 20.58 -22.51 -34.83
N SER A 172 19.49 -22.63 -35.58
CA SER A 172 18.61 -21.49 -35.90
C SER A 172 17.95 -20.93 -34.64
N LEU A 173 17.44 -21.79 -33.75
CA LEU A 173 16.80 -21.35 -32.50
C LEU A 173 17.75 -20.47 -31.65
N PHE A 174 19.00 -20.90 -31.46
CA PHE A 174 19.98 -20.11 -30.71
C PHE A 174 20.34 -18.81 -31.43
N LYS A 175 20.55 -18.84 -32.75
CA LYS A 175 20.86 -17.62 -33.51
C LYS A 175 19.72 -16.61 -33.47
N THR A 176 18.47 -17.05 -33.66
CA THR A 176 17.29 -16.19 -33.73
C THR A 176 16.88 -15.68 -32.36
N HIS A 177 16.81 -16.55 -31.35
CA HIS A 177 16.27 -16.18 -30.04
C HIS A 177 17.33 -15.73 -29.04
N MET A 178 18.57 -16.21 -29.14
CA MET A 178 19.63 -15.88 -28.16
C MET A 178 20.72 -14.96 -28.73
N HIS A 179 20.67 -14.65 -30.04
CA HIS A 179 21.68 -13.86 -30.77
C HIS A 179 23.12 -14.40 -30.58
N VAL A 180 23.26 -15.69 -30.26
CA VAL A 180 24.54 -16.39 -30.13
C VAL A 180 24.45 -17.76 -30.79
N THR A 181 25.59 -18.30 -31.22
CA THR A 181 25.63 -19.70 -31.67
C THR A 181 25.51 -20.66 -30.49
N PHE A 182 25.00 -21.87 -30.74
CA PHE A 182 24.92 -22.94 -29.75
C PHE A 182 26.26 -23.20 -29.03
N HIS A 183 27.36 -23.24 -29.78
CA HIS A 183 28.70 -23.44 -29.21
C HIS A 183 29.15 -22.26 -28.32
N GLN A 184 28.87 -21.02 -28.72
CA GLN A 184 29.13 -19.84 -27.87
C GLN A 184 28.27 -19.86 -26.61
N TYR A 185 27.01 -20.30 -26.70
CA TYR A 185 26.13 -20.42 -25.55
C TYR A 185 26.69 -21.41 -24.52
N ILE A 186 26.98 -22.65 -24.93
CA ILE A 186 27.57 -23.67 -24.02
C ILE A 186 28.89 -23.18 -23.43
N THR A 187 29.77 -22.63 -24.27
CA THR A 187 31.09 -22.20 -23.82
C THR A 187 30.99 -21.10 -22.79
N SER A 188 30.20 -20.04 -23.05
CA SER A 188 29.99 -18.96 -22.10
C SER A 188 29.32 -19.44 -20.80
N LEU A 189 28.34 -20.35 -20.89
CA LEU A 189 27.67 -20.91 -19.73
C LEU A 189 28.62 -21.74 -18.84
N ARG A 190 29.50 -22.56 -19.45
CA ARG A 190 30.56 -23.27 -18.72
C ARG A 190 31.48 -22.33 -17.98
N ILE A 191 31.94 -21.27 -18.65
CA ILE A 191 32.80 -20.27 -18.01
C ILE A 191 32.05 -19.59 -16.85
N ALA A 192 30.82 -19.13 -17.04
CA ALA A 192 30.05 -18.48 -15.99
C ALA A 192 29.84 -19.39 -14.78
N ARG A 193 29.39 -20.64 -14.98
CA ARG A 193 29.16 -21.57 -13.87
C ARG A 193 30.43 -22.04 -13.16
N SER A 194 31.54 -22.08 -13.89
CA SER A 194 32.83 -22.41 -13.28
C SER A 194 33.31 -21.35 -12.28
N MET A 195 32.68 -20.18 -12.21
CA MET A 195 33.12 -19.08 -11.36
C MET A 195 33.00 -19.36 -9.86
N THR A 196 32.03 -20.17 -9.46
CA THR A 196 31.92 -20.70 -8.09
C THR A 196 33.17 -21.49 -7.71
N ASP A 197 33.72 -22.28 -8.65
CA ASP A 197 34.93 -23.05 -8.44
C ASP A 197 36.21 -22.21 -8.60
N VAL A 198 36.22 -21.25 -9.53
CA VAL A 198 37.35 -20.33 -9.73
C VAL A 198 37.56 -19.50 -8.47
N THR A 199 36.50 -19.04 -7.82
CA THR A 199 36.59 -18.26 -6.57
C THR A 199 36.87 -19.12 -5.33
N SER A 200 37.03 -20.44 -5.49
CA SER A 200 37.49 -21.37 -4.46
C SER A 200 39.00 -21.69 -4.59
N ASP A 201 39.53 -22.51 -3.70
CA ASP A 201 40.93 -22.98 -3.74
C ASP A 201 41.19 -24.12 -4.74
N LYS A 202 40.19 -24.53 -5.54
CA LYS A 202 40.35 -25.59 -6.54
C LYS A 202 41.43 -25.25 -7.59
N LYS A 203 42.24 -26.25 -7.95
CA LYS A 203 43.26 -26.15 -9.03
C LYS A 203 42.59 -25.97 -10.39
N ILE A 204 43.18 -25.16 -11.27
CA ILE A 204 42.60 -24.83 -12.58
C ILE A 204 42.43 -26.09 -13.45
N GLU A 205 43.33 -27.05 -13.35
CA GLU A 205 43.24 -28.34 -14.05
C GLU A 205 42.01 -29.13 -13.63
N THR A 206 41.71 -29.14 -12.33
CA THR A 206 40.51 -29.79 -11.77
C THR A 206 39.25 -29.08 -12.26
N ILE A 207 39.21 -27.74 -12.20
CA ILE A 207 38.07 -26.94 -12.68
C ILE A 207 37.81 -27.22 -14.17
N ALA A 208 38.85 -27.22 -15.01
CA ALA A 208 38.71 -27.50 -16.43
C ALA A 208 38.05 -28.87 -16.68
N ARG A 209 38.52 -29.91 -15.98
CA ARG A 209 37.98 -31.27 -16.09
C ARG A 209 36.53 -31.35 -15.61
N ASP A 210 36.23 -30.76 -14.46
CA ASP A 210 34.90 -30.80 -13.83
C ASP A 210 33.84 -30.09 -14.70
N TRP A 211 34.25 -29.07 -15.48
CA TRP A 211 33.38 -28.33 -16.42
C TRP A 211 33.47 -28.83 -17.87
N GLY A 212 33.91 -30.07 -18.08
CA GLY A 212 33.81 -30.76 -19.37
C GLY A 212 34.83 -30.33 -20.42
N TYR A 213 35.97 -29.79 -20.02
CA TYR A 213 37.11 -29.53 -20.91
C TYR A 213 38.09 -30.70 -20.89
N SER A 214 38.58 -31.05 -22.08
CA SER A 214 39.56 -32.14 -22.26
C SER A 214 40.94 -31.82 -21.69
N ASN A 215 41.30 -30.54 -21.61
CA ASN A 215 42.53 -30.07 -20.98
C ASN A 215 42.37 -28.65 -20.44
N ALA A 216 43.26 -28.28 -19.51
CA ALA A 216 43.26 -26.96 -18.88
C ALA A 216 43.54 -25.82 -19.87
N THR A 217 44.33 -26.06 -20.92
CA THR A 217 44.69 -25.05 -21.93
C THR A 217 43.45 -24.50 -22.64
N ASN A 218 42.53 -25.37 -23.06
CA ASN A 218 41.29 -24.97 -23.73
C ASN A 218 40.38 -24.16 -22.79
N TYR A 219 40.28 -24.58 -21.52
CA TYR A 219 39.55 -23.84 -20.50
C TYR A 219 40.15 -22.46 -20.27
N ILE A 220 41.48 -22.35 -20.08
CA ILE A 220 42.18 -21.08 -19.88
C ILE A 220 42.00 -20.15 -21.08
N MET A 221 42.05 -20.70 -22.31
CA MET A 221 41.83 -19.94 -23.53
C MET A 221 40.42 -19.36 -23.58
N HIS A 222 39.39 -20.19 -23.34
CA HIS A 222 38.00 -19.74 -23.34
C HIS A 222 37.69 -18.79 -22.19
N PHE A 223 38.21 -19.07 -21.00
CA PHE A 223 38.09 -18.17 -19.85
C PHE A 223 38.73 -16.82 -20.17
N LYS A 224 39.94 -16.80 -20.73
CA LYS A 224 40.61 -15.57 -21.16
C LYS A 224 39.84 -14.88 -22.29
N LYS A 225 39.13 -15.60 -23.16
CA LYS A 225 38.28 -14.98 -24.17
C LYS A 225 37.11 -14.21 -23.56
N TYR A 226 36.39 -14.79 -22.60
CA TYR A 226 35.20 -14.16 -22.00
C TYR A 226 35.52 -13.19 -20.86
N MET A 227 36.52 -13.50 -20.04
CA MET A 227 36.94 -12.68 -18.89
C MET A 227 38.10 -11.73 -19.20
N GLY A 228 38.76 -11.91 -20.35
CA GLY A 228 39.96 -11.19 -20.82
C GLY A 228 41.23 -11.37 -19.98
N VAL A 229 41.17 -12.17 -18.92
CA VAL A 229 42.31 -12.53 -18.07
C VAL A 229 42.33 -14.04 -17.85
N THR A 230 43.46 -14.60 -17.44
CA THR A 230 43.51 -16.03 -17.12
C THR A 230 42.79 -16.33 -15.79
N PRO A 231 42.27 -17.55 -15.58
CA PRO A 231 41.63 -17.93 -14.32
C PRO A 231 42.51 -17.66 -13.09
N LYS A 232 43.81 -17.98 -13.20
CA LYS A 232 44.80 -17.75 -12.13
C LYS A 232 44.91 -16.26 -11.77
N LYS A 233 44.94 -15.39 -12.79
CA LYS A 233 45.00 -13.93 -12.57
C LYS A 233 43.70 -13.42 -11.97
N TYR A 234 42.56 -13.91 -12.44
CA TYR A 234 41.24 -13.53 -11.91
C TYR A 234 41.10 -13.85 -10.42
N LYS A 235 41.59 -15.01 -9.95
CA LYS A 235 41.58 -15.38 -8.53
C LYS A 235 42.25 -14.35 -7.63
N SER A 236 43.32 -13.73 -8.11
CA SER A 236 44.08 -12.72 -7.35
C SER A 236 43.50 -11.30 -7.43
N PHE A 237 42.38 -11.09 -8.12
CA PHE A 237 41.83 -9.75 -8.30
C PHE A 237 41.16 -9.22 -7.03
N PRO A 238 41.52 -8.00 -6.58
CA PRO A 238 40.71 -7.29 -5.59
C PRO A 238 39.36 -6.93 -6.20
N ILE A 239 38.35 -6.67 -5.35
CA ILE A 239 36.96 -6.40 -5.77
C ILE A 239 36.87 -5.31 -6.85
N LYS A 240 37.65 -4.22 -6.71
CA LYS A 240 37.69 -3.12 -7.69
C LYS A 240 38.22 -3.52 -9.07
N SER A 241 39.02 -4.57 -9.16
CA SER A 241 39.57 -5.06 -10.44
C SER A 241 38.64 -6.04 -11.15
N LYS A 242 37.54 -6.47 -10.51
CA LYS A 242 36.50 -7.28 -11.15
C LYS A 242 35.58 -6.37 -11.94
N GLN A 243 35.85 -6.20 -13.23
CA GLN A 243 35.10 -5.30 -14.10
C GLN A 243 34.10 -6.05 -14.98
N LEU A 244 33.04 -5.33 -15.36
CA LEU A 244 32.08 -5.79 -16.34
C LEU A 244 32.71 -5.71 -17.74
N ARG A 245 32.48 -6.72 -18.58
CA ARG A 245 33.04 -6.77 -19.94
C ARG A 245 31.92 -6.76 -20.96
N ILE A 246 31.51 -5.56 -21.31
CA ILE A 246 30.56 -5.27 -22.39
C ILE A 246 31.24 -4.25 -23.29
N ALA A 247 31.00 -4.32 -24.59
CA ALA A 247 31.50 -3.30 -25.51
C ALA A 247 30.79 -1.96 -25.23
N ASN A 248 31.46 -0.84 -25.49
CA ASN A 248 30.88 0.50 -25.46
C ASN A 248 30.29 0.94 -24.10
N ILE A 249 30.66 0.29 -22.99
CA ILE A 249 30.39 0.81 -21.65
C ILE A 249 31.51 1.77 -21.22
N SER A 250 31.14 2.90 -20.63
CA SER A 250 32.07 3.84 -20.00
C SER A 250 32.00 3.70 -18.47
N ASN A 251 33.16 3.73 -17.81
CA ASN A 251 33.28 3.94 -16.37
C ASN A 251 34.00 5.26 -16.06
N ASP A 252 34.04 6.17 -17.04
CA ASP A 252 34.71 7.44 -16.93
C ASP A 252 33.97 8.32 -15.94
N TYR A 253 34.69 8.79 -14.92
CA TYR A 253 34.09 9.60 -13.86
C TYR A 253 33.49 10.89 -14.42
N GLU A 254 34.11 11.53 -15.41
CA GLU A 254 33.56 12.73 -16.06
C GLU A 254 32.17 12.47 -16.64
N VAL A 255 31.96 11.32 -17.30
CA VAL A 255 30.65 10.94 -17.84
C VAL A 255 29.69 10.65 -16.69
N LEU A 256 30.07 9.76 -15.77
CA LEU A 256 29.22 9.33 -14.65
C LEU A 256 28.85 10.48 -13.70
N SER A 257 29.71 11.49 -13.55
CA SER A 257 29.47 12.66 -12.70
C SER A 257 28.36 13.58 -13.19
N THR A 258 28.05 13.52 -14.49
CA THR A 258 27.01 14.34 -15.12
C THR A 258 25.66 13.63 -15.24
N LEU A 259 25.65 12.30 -15.08
CA LEU A 259 24.45 11.48 -15.21
C LEU A 259 23.61 11.55 -13.94
N THR A 260 22.30 11.58 -14.14
CA THR A 260 21.31 11.49 -13.07
C THR A 260 20.32 10.40 -13.43
N LEU A 261 20.07 9.48 -12.52
CA LEU A 261 18.88 8.63 -12.64
C LEU A 261 17.66 9.49 -12.37
N ASP A 262 16.66 9.45 -13.26
CA ASP A 262 15.36 10.05 -12.99
C ASP A 262 14.64 9.23 -11.91
N THR A 263 15.04 9.45 -10.66
CA THR A 263 14.21 9.18 -9.50
C THR A 263 13.24 10.35 -9.47
N ALA A 264 12.04 10.18 -9.99
CA ALA A 264 11.02 11.20 -9.86
C ALA A 264 10.59 11.34 -8.38
N GLU A 265 11.45 11.94 -7.57
CA GLU A 265 11.18 12.61 -6.31
C GLU A 265 11.74 14.01 -6.47
N LYS A 266 11.15 14.76 -7.42
CA LYS A 266 11.11 16.21 -7.25
C LYS A 266 10.60 16.43 -5.83
N LYS A 267 11.24 17.31 -5.06
CA LYS A 267 10.54 18.03 -3.99
C LYS A 267 9.21 18.47 -4.59
N GLN A 268 8.14 17.72 -4.34
CA GLN A 268 6.82 18.05 -4.80
C GLN A 268 6.41 19.19 -3.90
N GLN A 269 6.82 20.40 -4.29
CA GLN A 269 6.11 21.58 -3.85
C GLN A 269 4.78 21.55 -4.57
N VAL A 270 3.72 21.22 -3.83
CA VAL A 270 2.36 21.30 -4.32
C VAL A 270 1.87 22.70 -4.02
N ASP A 271 1.64 23.49 -5.05
CA ASP A 271 1.06 24.82 -4.89
C ASP A 271 -0.46 24.71 -4.79
N ILE A 272 -1.00 25.18 -3.66
CA ILE A 272 -2.42 25.21 -3.34
C ILE A 272 -2.89 26.67 -3.39
N VAL A 273 -3.86 26.94 -4.25
CA VAL A 273 -4.55 28.23 -4.31
C VAL A 273 -5.98 28.04 -3.83
N ILE A 274 -6.24 28.45 -2.58
CA ILE A 274 -7.56 28.41 -1.96
C ILE A 274 -8.44 29.43 -2.67
N ASP A 275 -9.51 28.92 -3.26
CA ASP A 275 -10.50 29.69 -3.99
C ASP A 275 -11.89 29.17 -3.61
N ASP A 276 -12.73 30.04 -3.03
CA ASP A 276 -14.10 29.71 -2.64
C ASP A 276 -14.90 29.09 -3.80
N GLN A 277 -14.62 29.51 -5.03
CA GLN A 277 -15.31 28.99 -6.21
C GLN A 277 -14.94 27.54 -6.53
N LYS A 278 -13.83 27.01 -6.03
CA LYS A 278 -13.44 25.60 -6.23
C LYS A 278 -14.00 24.67 -5.15
N ILE A 279 -14.43 25.21 -4.01
CA ILE A 279 -14.99 24.46 -2.89
C ILE A 279 -16.47 24.16 -3.17
N GLN A 280 -16.72 23.26 -4.13
CA GLN A 280 -18.07 22.92 -4.60
C GLN A 280 -18.37 21.41 -4.57
N GLU A 281 -17.37 20.55 -4.41
CA GLU A 281 -17.62 19.11 -4.32
C GLU A 281 -18.38 18.77 -3.02
N PRO A 282 -19.17 17.67 -3.02
CA PRO A 282 -19.87 17.21 -1.83
C PRO A 282 -18.91 16.99 -0.64
N SER A 283 -19.41 17.18 0.58
CA SER A 283 -18.65 16.90 1.80
C SER A 283 -18.23 15.42 1.90
N PHE A 284 -17.12 15.16 2.59
CA PHE A 284 -16.62 13.81 2.79
C PHE A 284 -17.23 13.16 4.03
N HIS A 285 -17.99 12.08 3.83
CA HIS A 285 -18.67 11.36 4.90
C HIS A 285 -17.98 10.02 5.16
N TYR A 286 -17.06 10.01 6.13
CA TYR A 286 -16.35 8.81 6.60
C TYR A 286 -16.28 8.87 8.14
N PHE A 287 -16.18 7.73 8.83
CA PHE A 287 -16.17 7.63 10.31
C PHE A 287 -17.47 8.09 10.99
N ASN A 288 -18.62 7.80 10.40
CA ASN A 288 -19.93 8.18 10.95
C ASN A 288 -20.77 6.98 11.42
N LEU A 289 -20.28 5.74 11.32
CA LEU A 289 -20.85 4.59 12.03
C LEU A 289 -19.77 3.99 12.93
N ILE A 290 -19.91 4.10 14.25
CA ILE A 290 -18.97 3.48 15.19
C ILE A 290 -19.56 2.14 15.58
N ASP A 291 -18.96 1.06 15.10
CA ASP A 291 -19.36 -0.31 15.37
C ASP A 291 -18.88 -0.72 16.77
N ILE A 292 -19.84 -0.91 17.67
CA ILE A 292 -19.58 -1.22 19.08
C ILE A 292 -19.68 -2.72 19.35
N GLY A 293 -20.01 -3.52 18.35
CA GLY A 293 -20.37 -4.93 18.52
C GLY A 293 -21.68 -5.06 19.28
N SER A 294 -21.59 -5.46 20.56
CA SER A 294 -22.72 -5.76 21.46
C SER A 294 -23.11 -4.59 22.37
N TYR A 295 -24.19 -4.79 23.13
CA TYR A 295 -24.70 -3.84 24.14
C TYR A 295 -23.72 -3.60 25.31
N ASP A 296 -22.77 -4.52 25.54
CA ASP A 296 -21.81 -4.44 26.66
C ASP A 296 -20.90 -3.20 26.57
N ASN A 297 -20.70 -2.66 25.36
CA ASN A 297 -19.84 -1.51 25.13
C ASN A 297 -20.58 -0.16 25.22
N ILE A 298 -21.90 -0.15 25.51
CA ILE A 298 -22.69 1.09 25.56
C ILE A 298 -22.20 2.02 26.67
N ASP A 299 -21.97 1.50 27.88
CA ASP A 299 -21.51 2.33 29.00
C ASP A 299 -20.14 2.96 28.72
N ALA A 300 -19.23 2.25 28.04
CA ALA A 300 -17.93 2.80 27.65
C ALA A 300 -18.08 4.00 26.70
N ILE A 301 -19.08 3.96 25.81
CA ILE A 301 -19.31 5.02 24.82
C ILE A 301 -20.06 6.20 25.41
N LEU A 302 -21.04 5.96 26.28
CA LEU A 302 -21.81 7.02 26.94
C LEU A 302 -20.94 7.91 27.84
N ASN A 303 -19.78 7.42 28.27
CA ASN A 303 -18.87 8.14 29.17
C ASN A 303 -17.69 8.80 28.44
N GLU A 304 -17.58 8.67 27.11
CA GLU A 304 -16.47 9.22 26.34
C GLU A 304 -16.77 10.66 25.85
N PRO A 305 -15.95 11.67 26.21
CA PRO A 305 -16.27 13.09 25.96
C PRO A 305 -16.47 13.47 24.49
N VAL A 306 -15.89 12.72 23.55
CA VAL A 306 -16.13 12.97 22.12
C VAL A 306 -17.58 12.68 21.73
N PHE A 307 -18.27 11.82 22.47
CA PHE A 307 -19.68 11.49 22.29
C PHE A 307 -20.61 12.32 23.20
N ASP A 308 -20.07 13.02 24.21
CA ASP A 308 -20.80 13.99 25.06
C ASP A 308 -21.26 15.24 24.31
N TYR A 309 -20.77 15.49 23.10
CA TYR A 309 -21.43 16.41 22.18
C TYR A 309 -22.75 15.76 21.76
N LYS A 310 -23.79 15.98 22.57
CA LYS A 310 -25.18 15.47 22.55
C LYS A 310 -25.97 15.77 21.26
N ASN A 311 -25.29 15.83 20.14
CA ASN A 311 -25.74 15.50 18.81
C ASN A 311 -24.60 15.87 17.85
N PHE A 312 -24.08 14.91 17.10
CA PHE A 312 -23.48 15.16 15.80
C PHE A 312 -24.60 15.52 14.78
N SER A 313 -25.52 16.44 15.10
CA SER A 313 -26.81 16.61 14.41
C SER A 313 -26.75 17.27 13.02
N ASN A 314 -25.57 17.50 12.46
CA ASN A 314 -25.43 18.29 11.22
C ASN A 314 -24.65 17.55 10.11
N TYR A 315 -24.75 16.22 10.04
CA TYR A 315 -24.20 15.41 8.94
C TYR A 315 -25.33 15.00 7.98
N LYS A 316 -25.02 14.72 6.70
CA LYS A 316 -26.00 14.14 5.76
C LYS A 316 -26.53 12.79 6.28
N LEU A 317 -25.63 11.98 6.85
CA LEU A 317 -25.92 10.83 7.71
C LEU A 317 -25.42 11.17 9.11
N SER A 318 -26.32 11.32 10.10
CA SER A 318 -25.95 11.57 11.50
C SER A 318 -24.83 10.62 11.96
N SER A 319 -23.95 11.01 12.88
CA SER A 319 -23.02 10.02 13.45
C SER A 319 -23.81 9.02 14.27
N TYR A 320 -23.76 7.75 13.86
CA TYR A 320 -24.47 6.64 14.48
C TYR A 320 -23.53 5.80 15.34
N ILE A 321 -24.01 5.44 16.52
CA ILE A 321 -23.50 4.27 17.24
C ILE A 321 -24.16 3.04 16.62
N TYR A 322 -23.34 2.18 16.02
CA TYR A 322 -23.77 0.99 15.31
C TYR A 322 -23.60 -0.25 16.18
N ILE A 323 -24.71 -0.94 16.44
CA ILE A 323 -24.73 -2.21 17.18
C ILE A 323 -24.86 -3.33 16.15
N SER A 324 -23.73 -3.96 15.83
CA SER A 324 -23.65 -4.99 14.79
C SER A 324 -24.00 -6.40 15.29
N GLU A 325 -23.82 -6.66 16.59
CA GLU A 325 -24.06 -7.95 17.26
C GLU A 325 -25.35 -7.93 18.09
N ALA A 326 -26.42 -7.35 17.54
CA ALA A 326 -27.67 -7.12 18.29
C ALA A 326 -28.56 -8.37 18.45
N GLU A 327 -28.20 -9.50 17.85
CA GLU A 327 -28.96 -10.76 17.93
C GLU A 327 -28.94 -11.38 19.34
N GLU A 328 -27.95 -11.01 20.17
CA GLU A 328 -27.77 -11.54 21.53
C GLU A 328 -28.87 -11.09 22.51
N ILE A 329 -29.77 -10.20 22.09
CA ILE A 329 -30.89 -9.74 22.92
C ILE A 329 -31.91 -10.85 23.17
N PHE A 330 -32.03 -11.85 22.30
CA PHE A 330 -33.04 -12.91 22.42
C PHE A 330 -32.69 -14.02 23.41
N ASP A 331 -31.56 -13.93 24.11
CA ASP A 331 -31.27 -14.83 25.21
C ASP A 331 -32.10 -14.41 26.44
N ASP A 332 -33.11 -15.20 26.80
CA ASP A 332 -34.09 -14.92 27.87
C ASP A 332 -33.45 -14.49 29.20
N MET A 333 -32.19 -14.91 29.45
CA MET A 333 -31.43 -14.54 30.64
C MET A 333 -31.06 -13.04 30.72
N TYR A 334 -30.90 -12.34 29.59
CA TYR A 334 -30.31 -10.98 29.56
C TYR A 334 -31.25 -9.90 29.00
N ILE A 335 -32.48 -10.27 28.63
CA ILE A 335 -33.45 -9.37 28.01
C ILE A 335 -33.65 -8.08 28.82
N GLN A 336 -33.84 -8.17 30.15
CA GLN A 336 -34.15 -6.98 30.97
C GLN A 336 -32.99 -5.98 31.05
N ASP A 337 -31.75 -6.46 31.19
CA ASP A 337 -30.56 -5.61 31.28
C ASP A 337 -30.27 -4.93 29.93
N ASN A 338 -30.33 -5.69 28.83
CA ASN A 338 -30.17 -5.15 27.47
C ASN A 338 -31.27 -4.13 27.12
N MET A 339 -32.51 -4.35 27.57
CA MET A 339 -33.60 -3.37 27.43
C MET A 339 -33.29 -2.07 28.17
N SER A 340 -32.73 -2.14 29.36
CA SER A 340 -32.37 -0.97 30.15
C SER A 340 -31.28 -0.15 29.44
N GLU A 341 -30.22 -0.81 28.95
CA GLU A 341 -29.13 -0.15 28.22
C GLU A 341 -29.61 0.47 26.90
N PHE A 342 -30.40 -0.25 26.12
CA PHE A 342 -30.94 0.31 24.88
C PHE A 342 -31.87 1.50 25.15
N ARG A 343 -32.68 1.45 26.21
CA ARG A 343 -33.50 2.60 26.63
C ARG A 343 -32.64 3.79 27.09
N LYS A 344 -31.54 3.57 27.82
CA LYS A 344 -30.60 4.64 28.18
C LYS A 344 -30.03 5.30 26.93
N LEU A 345 -29.61 4.50 25.95
CA LEU A 345 -29.08 4.98 24.69
C LEU A 345 -30.13 5.77 23.89
N LEU A 346 -31.37 5.28 23.79
CA LEU A 346 -32.46 5.99 23.09
C LEU A 346 -32.92 7.27 23.80
N ARG A 347 -32.78 7.35 25.13
CA ARG A 347 -33.02 8.59 25.91
C ARG A 347 -31.88 9.60 25.76
N SER A 348 -30.72 9.17 25.29
CA SER A 348 -29.64 10.07 24.92
C SER A 348 -29.93 10.69 23.55
N ASN A 349 -29.34 11.85 23.27
CA ASN A 349 -29.42 12.46 21.94
C ASN A 349 -28.47 11.81 20.91
N ILE A 350 -28.09 10.55 21.11
CA ILE A 350 -27.17 9.83 20.21
C ILE A 350 -27.99 9.14 19.13
N SER A 351 -27.53 9.20 17.88
CA SER A 351 -28.17 8.46 16.79
C SER A 351 -27.73 6.99 16.85
N VAL A 352 -28.66 6.05 16.66
CA VAL A 352 -28.38 4.61 16.80
C VAL A 352 -28.67 3.87 15.50
N ALA A 353 -27.72 3.05 15.07
CA ALA A 353 -27.82 2.19 13.90
C ALA A 353 -27.94 0.72 14.34
N LEU A 354 -28.88 -0.01 13.76
CA LEU A 354 -29.16 -1.41 14.10
C LEU A 354 -29.21 -2.26 12.84
N LYS A 355 -28.57 -3.43 12.87
CA LYS A 355 -28.70 -4.45 11.81
C LYS A 355 -30.01 -5.22 12.02
N ILE A 356 -30.95 -5.11 11.09
CA ILE A 356 -32.24 -5.80 11.11
C ILE A 356 -32.17 -7.02 10.19
N ASN A 357 -32.08 -8.19 10.80
CA ASN A 357 -31.95 -9.48 10.13
C ASN A 357 -33.23 -10.34 10.19
N SER A 358 -34.22 -9.98 11.00
CA SER A 358 -35.46 -10.74 11.17
C SER A 358 -36.62 -9.80 11.50
N ILE A 359 -37.83 -10.20 11.11
CA ILE A 359 -39.03 -9.40 11.39
C ILE A 359 -39.35 -9.41 12.88
N GLU A 360 -39.01 -10.48 13.59
CA GLU A 360 -39.12 -10.61 15.04
C GLU A 360 -38.24 -9.58 15.76
N TYR A 361 -36.99 -9.40 15.31
CA TYR A 361 -36.10 -8.39 15.87
C TYR A 361 -36.59 -6.97 15.62
N TYR A 362 -37.07 -6.69 14.40
CA TYR A 362 -37.72 -5.41 14.13
C TYR A 362 -38.91 -5.14 15.06
N GLN A 363 -39.81 -6.12 15.22
CA GLN A 363 -40.97 -5.98 16.12
C GLN A 363 -40.54 -5.75 17.58
N TYR A 364 -39.45 -6.39 18.00
CA TYR A 364 -38.88 -6.17 19.32
C TYR A 364 -38.39 -4.73 19.49
N VAL A 365 -37.62 -4.19 18.54
CA VAL A 365 -37.17 -2.79 18.55
C VAL A 365 -38.37 -1.83 18.60
N VAL A 366 -39.41 -2.08 17.80
CA VAL A 366 -40.64 -1.26 17.80
C VAL A 366 -41.31 -1.26 19.17
N LYS A 367 -41.44 -2.41 19.83
CA LYS A 367 -42.02 -2.50 21.19
C LYS A 367 -41.23 -1.66 22.21
N ILE A 368 -39.90 -1.57 22.09
CA ILE A 368 -39.08 -0.73 22.97
C ILE A 368 -39.38 0.74 22.75
N ILE A 369 -39.47 1.16 21.49
CA ILE A 369 -39.78 2.54 21.11
C ILE A 369 -41.20 2.91 21.59
N GLU A 370 -42.17 2.02 21.41
CA GLU A 370 -43.54 2.21 21.91
C GLU A 370 -43.59 2.30 23.44
N ALA A 371 -42.84 1.44 24.15
CA ALA A 371 -42.76 1.49 25.60
C ALA A 371 -42.13 2.81 26.11
N LEU A 372 -41.13 3.35 25.39
CA LEU A 372 -40.57 4.67 25.66
C LEU A 372 -41.59 5.79 25.44
N HIS A 373 -42.32 5.75 24.32
CA HIS A 373 -43.42 6.70 24.06
C HIS A 373 -44.48 6.68 25.17
N PHE A 374 -44.90 5.49 25.60
CA PHE A 374 -45.91 5.31 26.64
C PHE A 374 -45.45 5.92 27.97
N LEU A 375 -44.25 5.57 28.44
CA LEU A 375 -43.68 6.06 29.71
C LEU A 375 -43.48 7.58 29.72
N GLU A 376 -43.14 8.20 28.59
CA GLU A 376 -42.92 9.65 28.50
C GLU A 376 -44.22 10.45 28.36
N SER A 377 -45.25 9.86 27.74
CA SER A 377 -46.57 10.48 27.58
C SER A 377 -47.32 10.70 28.91
N GLU A 378 -47.00 9.95 29.96
CA GLU A 378 -47.62 10.11 31.28
C GLU A 378 -47.03 11.28 32.10
N HIS A 379 -45.81 11.78 31.78
CA HIS A 379 -45.12 12.73 32.65
C HIS A 379 -44.46 13.97 32.01
N PHE A 380 -44.26 14.08 30.69
CA PHE A 380 -43.71 15.30 30.06
C PHE A 380 -44.23 15.55 28.64
N ALA A 381 -44.20 16.81 28.19
CA ALA A 381 -44.57 17.21 26.83
C ALA A 381 -43.59 16.64 25.77
N SER A 382 -43.91 15.46 25.24
CA SER A 382 -43.70 14.91 23.87
C SER A 382 -42.42 15.21 23.04
N SER A 383 -41.33 15.77 23.57
CA SER A 383 -40.18 16.21 22.75
C SER A 383 -38.97 15.25 22.71
N VAL A 384 -38.86 14.31 23.65
CA VAL A 384 -37.67 13.43 23.77
C VAL A 384 -37.74 12.25 22.80
N VAL A 385 -38.82 11.46 22.75
CA VAL A 385 -38.92 10.37 21.74
C VAL A 385 -39.05 10.87 20.29
N GLN A 386 -39.57 12.08 20.05
CA GLN A 386 -39.58 12.68 18.70
C GLN A 386 -38.16 12.95 18.15
N SER A 387 -37.11 12.82 18.97
CA SER A 387 -35.73 13.13 18.62
C SER A 387 -34.79 11.93 18.42
N ALA A 388 -35.24 10.70 18.70
CA ALA A 388 -34.43 9.50 18.50
C ALA A 388 -34.20 9.24 17.00
N ASN A 389 -32.97 9.49 16.53
CA ASN A 389 -32.55 9.25 15.16
C ASN A 389 -32.09 7.80 15.02
N LEU A 390 -32.91 6.98 14.36
CA LEU A 390 -32.62 5.55 14.15
C LEU A 390 -32.26 5.30 12.69
N LEU A 391 -31.27 4.43 12.47
CA LEU A 391 -30.95 3.87 11.17
C LEU A 391 -31.11 2.36 11.23
N LEU A 392 -32.02 1.81 10.45
CA LEU A 392 -32.23 0.37 10.32
C LEU A 392 -31.50 -0.12 9.07
N LEU A 393 -30.49 -0.96 9.25
CA LEU A 393 -29.77 -1.62 8.17
C LEU A 393 -30.44 -2.97 7.92
N VAL A 394 -31.29 -3.04 6.91
CA VAL A 394 -32.12 -4.21 6.62
C VAL A 394 -31.40 -5.12 5.63
N ASP A 395 -31.32 -6.40 5.98
CA ASP A 395 -30.65 -7.42 5.20
C ASP A 395 -31.62 -8.18 4.27
N LEU A 396 -31.45 -8.06 2.95
CA LEU A 396 -32.30 -8.75 1.97
C LEU A 396 -32.07 -10.25 1.90
N ASP A 397 -30.95 -10.75 2.44
CA ASP A 397 -30.72 -12.20 2.50
C ASP A 397 -31.66 -12.87 3.53
N THR A 398 -32.20 -12.10 4.48
CA THR A 398 -33.00 -12.61 5.59
C THR A 398 -34.39 -11.98 5.72
N ILE A 399 -34.60 -10.77 5.18
CA ILE A 399 -35.88 -10.06 5.17
C ILE A 399 -36.46 -10.06 3.75
N THR A 400 -37.70 -10.53 3.62
CA THR A 400 -38.42 -10.52 2.34
C THR A 400 -38.88 -9.11 1.94
N LEU A 401 -39.14 -8.88 0.64
CA LEU A 401 -39.66 -7.59 0.15
C LEU A 401 -41.01 -7.22 0.80
N ASP A 402 -41.89 -8.20 1.03
CA ASP A 402 -43.17 -7.99 1.71
C ASP A 402 -42.98 -7.55 3.17
N GLU A 403 -42.03 -8.15 3.90
CA GLU A 403 -41.68 -7.75 5.25
C GLU A 403 -41.05 -6.36 5.29
N LEU A 404 -40.19 -6.04 4.32
CA LEU A 404 -39.61 -4.71 4.18
C LEU A 404 -40.67 -3.64 3.91
N HIS A 405 -41.69 -3.93 3.09
CA HIS A 405 -42.86 -3.07 2.95
C HIS A 405 -43.61 -2.87 4.27
N ARG A 406 -43.70 -3.89 5.13
CA ARG A 406 -44.29 -3.76 6.46
C ARG A 406 -43.45 -2.86 7.35
N ILE A 407 -42.14 -3.09 7.44
CA ILE A 407 -41.19 -2.27 8.20
C ILE A 407 -41.33 -0.78 7.84
N LYS A 408 -41.36 -0.47 6.54
CA LYS A 408 -41.50 0.90 6.06
C LYS A 408 -42.86 1.52 6.45
N ARG A 409 -43.93 0.74 6.49
CA ARG A 409 -45.27 1.19 6.90
C ARG A 409 -45.44 1.31 8.41
N SER A 410 -44.71 0.57 9.23
CA SER A 410 -44.85 0.62 10.71
C SER A 410 -43.96 1.64 11.39
N ALA A 411 -43.02 2.27 10.67
CA ALA A 411 -42.08 3.25 11.19
C ALA A 411 -42.69 4.63 11.58
N TYR A 412 -44.01 4.76 11.75
CA TYR A 412 -44.65 6.04 12.07
C TYR A 412 -44.44 6.43 13.54
N GLY A 413 -43.71 7.52 13.80
CA GLY A 413 -43.62 8.17 15.13
C GLY A 413 -42.21 8.57 15.57
N ALA A 414 -41.16 7.91 15.06
CA ALA A 414 -39.74 8.25 15.27
C ALA A 414 -39.04 8.55 13.93
N ASN A 415 -37.93 9.32 13.94
CA ASN A 415 -37.15 9.61 12.73
C ASN A 415 -36.30 8.39 12.32
N ILE A 416 -36.97 7.37 11.78
CA ILE A 416 -36.37 6.10 11.36
C ILE A 416 -35.96 6.20 9.89
N ARG A 417 -34.67 6.07 9.63
CA ARG A 417 -34.09 5.91 8.29
C ARG A 417 -33.84 4.43 8.01
N ILE A 418 -33.91 4.04 6.74
CA ILE A 418 -33.71 2.67 6.29
C ILE A 418 -32.53 2.64 5.30
N SER A 419 -31.62 1.72 5.54
CA SER A 419 -30.62 1.28 4.57
C SER A 419 -30.91 -0.16 4.15
N ILE A 420 -30.77 -0.47 2.88
CA ILE A 420 -30.98 -1.82 2.34
C ILE A 420 -29.63 -2.43 1.95
N ASP A 421 -29.29 -3.59 2.51
CA ASP A 421 -28.10 -4.36 2.13
C ASP A 421 -28.26 -4.91 0.70
N ILE A 422 -27.34 -4.55 -0.18
CA ILE A 422 -27.30 -4.98 -1.59
C ILE A 422 -26.03 -5.77 -1.93
N SER A 423 -25.33 -6.30 -0.92
CA SER A 423 -24.07 -7.04 -1.09
C SER A 423 -24.24 -8.27 -1.98
N HIS A 424 -25.35 -8.98 -1.82
CA HIS A 424 -25.69 -10.14 -2.65
C HIS A 424 -25.84 -9.78 -4.13
N LEU A 425 -26.49 -8.63 -4.43
CA LEU A 425 -26.66 -8.15 -5.79
C LEU A 425 -25.32 -7.83 -6.45
N TYR A 426 -24.38 -7.22 -5.70
CA TYR A 426 -23.02 -7.00 -6.19
C TYR A 426 -22.32 -8.32 -6.54
N ASN A 427 -22.37 -9.34 -5.65
CA ASN A 427 -21.72 -10.63 -5.89
C ASN A 427 -22.24 -11.30 -7.17
N GLN A 428 -23.53 -11.15 -7.46
CA GLN A 428 -24.17 -11.68 -8.66
C GLN A 428 -24.11 -10.75 -9.87
N LYS A 429 -23.55 -9.55 -9.72
CA LYS A 429 -23.52 -8.48 -10.74
C LYS A 429 -24.92 -8.13 -11.28
N MET A 430 -25.92 -8.16 -10.41
CA MET A 430 -27.31 -7.84 -10.74
C MET A 430 -27.63 -6.36 -10.49
N PRO A 431 -28.49 -5.73 -11.30
CA PRO A 431 -28.98 -4.38 -11.00
C PRO A 431 -29.88 -4.38 -9.75
N ILE A 432 -30.07 -3.21 -9.14
CA ILE A 432 -31.08 -3.04 -8.09
C ILE A 432 -32.48 -3.24 -8.67
N ASP A 433 -33.22 -4.18 -8.09
CA ASP A 433 -34.62 -4.49 -8.43
C ASP A 433 -35.49 -3.22 -8.43
N PRO A 434 -36.33 -2.99 -9.45
CA PRO A 434 -37.29 -1.90 -9.48
C PRO A 434 -38.15 -1.79 -8.20
N GLU A 435 -38.57 -2.90 -7.60
CA GLU A 435 -39.34 -2.91 -6.36
C GLU A 435 -38.54 -2.31 -5.20
N ILE A 436 -37.25 -2.66 -5.07
CA ILE A 436 -36.34 -2.07 -4.08
C ILE A 436 -36.19 -0.55 -4.33
N ARG A 437 -36.13 -0.12 -5.60
CA ARG A 437 -36.08 1.32 -5.93
C ARG A 437 -37.37 2.04 -5.54
N THR A 438 -38.54 1.40 -5.70
CA THR A 438 -39.83 1.99 -5.29
C THR A 438 -39.94 2.16 -3.77
N LEU A 439 -39.20 1.35 -2.99
CA LEU A 439 -39.07 1.54 -1.56
C LEU A 439 -38.27 2.79 -1.20
N ASN A 440 -37.59 3.46 -2.14
CA ASN A 440 -36.88 4.72 -1.94
C ASN A 440 -36.13 4.77 -0.58
N PRO A 441 -35.20 3.83 -0.32
CA PRO A 441 -34.46 3.82 0.93
C PRO A 441 -33.55 5.06 0.99
N GLU A 442 -33.26 5.53 2.20
CA GLU A 442 -32.33 6.65 2.40
C GLU A 442 -30.91 6.27 1.96
N TYR A 443 -30.52 5.01 2.18
CA TYR A 443 -29.20 4.50 1.84
C TYR A 443 -29.25 3.07 1.30
N TYR A 444 -28.17 2.67 0.65
CA TYR A 444 -27.85 1.26 0.40
C TYR A 444 -26.65 0.87 1.25
N THR A 445 -26.55 -0.39 1.64
CA THR A 445 -25.41 -0.92 2.39
C THR A 445 -24.64 -1.94 1.57
N ILE A 446 -23.31 -1.88 1.67
CA ILE A 446 -22.40 -2.95 1.24
C ILE A 446 -21.66 -3.43 2.48
N ASP A 447 -21.93 -4.68 2.86
CA ASP A 447 -21.24 -5.40 3.93
C ASP A 447 -20.08 -6.19 3.32
N PHE A 448 -18.86 -5.73 3.54
CA PHE A 448 -17.66 -6.32 2.95
C PHE A 448 -17.34 -7.72 3.49
N ASN A 449 -17.95 -8.15 4.61
CA ASN A 449 -17.88 -9.55 5.04
C ASN A 449 -18.67 -10.49 4.13
N LYS A 450 -19.67 -9.97 3.42
CA LYS A 450 -20.47 -10.74 2.44
C LYS A 450 -19.87 -10.73 1.04
N ILE A 451 -18.88 -9.89 0.79
CA ILE A 451 -18.28 -9.74 -0.54
C ILE A 451 -17.28 -10.87 -0.79
N THR A 452 -17.34 -11.47 -1.98
CA THR A 452 -16.39 -12.52 -2.36
C THR A 452 -14.99 -11.93 -2.52
N LEU A 453 -14.08 -12.24 -1.59
CA LEU A 453 -12.70 -11.76 -1.61
C LEU A 453 -11.81 -12.62 -2.54
N PRO A 454 -10.79 -12.02 -3.20
CA PRO A 454 -9.77 -12.76 -3.94
C PRO A 454 -9.01 -13.76 -3.07
N VAL A 455 -8.62 -14.90 -3.66
CA VAL A 455 -7.92 -15.98 -2.94
C VAL A 455 -6.52 -15.57 -2.50
N SER A 456 -5.75 -14.94 -3.38
CA SER A 456 -4.37 -14.50 -3.17
C SER A 456 -4.25 -13.34 -2.17
N ARG A 457 -5.30 -12.50 -2.04
CA ARG A 457 -5.32 -11.27 -1.23
C ARG A 457 -4.10 -10.36 -1.46
N GLU A 458 -3.48 -10.45 -2.63
CA GLU A 458 -2.37 -9.59 -3.01
C GLU A 458 -2.86 -8.17 -3.28
N VAL A 459 -1.94 -7.20 -3.27
CA VAL A 459 -2.28 -5.78 -3.40
C VAL A 459 -3.05 -5.50 -4.70
N GLU A 460 -2.64 -6.16 -5.78
CA GLU A 460 -3.24 -5.97 -7.11
C GLU A 460 -4.67 -6.48 -7.16
N ASP A 461 -4.94 -7.64 -6.55
CA ASP A 461 -6.28 -8.22 -6.51
C ASP A 461 -7.25 -7.40 -5.65
N LEU A 462 -6.80 -6.88 -4.51
CA LEU A 462 -7.62 -6.02 -3.66
C LEU A 462 -7.93 -4.68 -4.34
N ARG A 463 -6.98 -4.12 -5.09
CA ARG A 463 -7.21 -2.92 -5.92
C ARG A 463 -8.18 -3.21 -7.06
N ALA A 464 -8.07 -4.37 -7.70
CA ALA A 464 -9.02 -4.79 -8.73
C ALA A 464 -10.44 -4.92 -8.16
N LEU A 465 -10.58 -5.55 -6.99
CA LEU A 465 -11.87 -5.65 -6.29
C LEU A 465 -12.47 -4.26 -5.99
N GLN A 466 -11.67 -3.33 -5.45
CA GLN A 466 -12.15 -1.97 -5.19
C GLN A 466 -12.61 -1.29 -6.48
N LYS A 467 -11.87 -1.41 -7.58
CA LYS A 467 -12.25 -0.86 -8.88
C LYS A 467 -13.56 -1.46 -9.40
N ASP A 468 -13.74 -2.77 -9.27
CA ASP A 468 -14.94 -3.47 -9.71
C ASP A 468 -16.18 -3.06 -8.89
N ILE A 469 -16.02 -2.85 -7.59
CA ILE A 469 -17.07 -2.33 -6.70
C ILE A 469 -17.48 -0.91 -7.10
N LEU A 470 -16.51 -0.02 -7.32
CA LEU A 470 -16.78 1.35 -7.74
C LEU A 470 -17.47 1.41 -9.11
N HIS A 471 -17.10 0.52 -10.03
CA HIS A 471 -17.78 0.39 -11.33
C HIS A 471 -19.23 -0.07 -11.17
N TYR A 472 -19.49 -1.03 -10.29
CA TYR A 472 -20.85 -1.46 -9.98
C TYR A 472 -21.71 -0.30 -9.42
N PHE A 473 -21.16 0.52 -8.52
CA PHE A 473 -21.88 1.69 -7.98
C PHE A 473 -22.27 2.71 -9.05
N GLU A 474 -21.39 2.91 -10.03
CA GLU A 474 -21.67 3.74 -11.19
C GLU A 474 -22.85 3.18 -12.00
N GLN A 475 -22.87 1.87 -12.27
CA GLN A 475 -23.93 1.20 -13.03
C GLN A 475 -25.30 1.30 -12.37
N ILE A 476 -25.37 1.18 -11.04
CA ILE A 476 -26.65 1.29 -10.31
C ILE A 476 -27.10 2.74 -10.08
N GLY A 477 -26.24 3.72 -10.43
CA GLY A 477 -26.50 5.14 -10.23
C GLY A 477 -26.49 5.55 -8.76
N ALA A 478 -25.77 4.80 -7.92
CA ALA A 478 -25.59 5.17 -6.52
C ALA A 478 -24.63 6.35 -6.46
N ARG A 479 -25.00 7.43 -5.76
CA ARG A 479 -24.17 8.62 -5.56
C ARG A 479 -24.44 9.17 -4.16
N ASN A 480 -23.39 9.27 -3.35
CA ASN A 480 -23.45 9.76 -1.97
C ASN A 480 -24.60 9.13 -1.14
N ASN A 481 -24.83 7.83 -1.31
CA ASN A 481 -25.92 7.09 -0.67
C ASN A 481 -25.55 5.64 -0.30
N ILE A 482 -24.26 5.26 -0.32
CA ILE A 482 -23.82 3.92 0.09
C ILE A 482 -23.13 3.97 1.45
N ILE A 483 -23.55 3.09 2.36
CA ILE A 483 -22.89 2.83 3.64
C ILE A 483 -21.99 1.61 3.47
N PHE A 484 -20.70 1.76 3.77
CA PHE A 484 -19.78 0.63 3.81
C PHE A 484 -19.70 0.05 5.22
N LEU A 485 -19.92 -1.24 5.37
CA LEU A 485 -19.63 -1.97 6.61
C LEU A 485 -18.40 -2.84 6.41
N ASP A 486 -17.50 -2.86 7.38
CA ASP A 486 -16.31 -3.72 7.41
C ASP A 486 -15.36 -3.52 6.22
N TYR A 487 -15.32 -2.30 5.70
CA TYR A 487 -14.50 -1.94 4.55
C TYR A 487 -12.99 -2.13 4.81
N ASP A 488 -12.59 -2.10 6.07
CA ASP A 488 -11.21 -2.29 6.47
C ASP A 488 -10.62 -3.67 6.10
N ILE A 489 -11.47 -4.66 5.82
CA ILE A 489 -11.04 -5.99 5.34
C ILE A 489 -10.37 -5.93 3.97
N VAL A 490 -10.70 -4.95 3.12
CA VAL A 490 -10.04 -4.80 1.81
C VAL A 490 -8.72 -4.03 1.89
N TYR A 491 -8.31 -3.59 3.08
CA TYR A 491 -7.01 -2.98 3.31
C TYR A 491 -6.01 -3.98 3.89
N GLN A 492 -4.77 -3.93 3.38
CA GLN A 492 -3.68 -4.71 3.96
C GLN A 492 -3.14 -4.05 5.23
N PRO A 493 -2.57 -4.82 6.19
CA PRO A 493 -1.95 -4.27 7.39
C PRO A 493 -0.86 -3.22 7.12
N ALA A 494 -0.10 -3.37 6.02
CA ALA A 494 0.91 -2.39 5.62
C ALA A 494 0.29 -1.03 5.25
N LEU A 495 -0.95 -1.03 4.74
CA LEU A 495 -1.68 0.16 4.36
C LEU A 495 -2.31 0.85 5.57
N THR A 496 -2.90 0.08 6.50
CA THR A 496 -3.45 0.63 7.75
C THR A 496 -2.36 1.23 8.65
N ASN A 497 -1.13 0.72 8.58
CA ASN A 497 0.05 1.30 9.23
C ASN A 497 0.57 2.61 8.57
N ASN A 498 -0.03 3.03 7.45
CA ASN A 498 0.24 4.31 6.80
C ASN A 498 -1.07 5.11 6.72
N ILE A 499 -1.31 5.93 7.74
CA ILE A 499 -2.58 6.67 7.88
C ILE A 499 -2.89 7.57 6.68
N ALA A 500 -1.86 8.17 6.07
CA ALA A 500 -1.99 8.97 4.86
C ALA A 500 -2.42 8.14 3.64
N ARG A 501 -1.86 6.92 3.49
CA ARG A 501 -2.26 6.00 2.42
C ARG A 501 -3.68 5.47 2.63
N PHE A 502 -4.05 5.16 3.87
CA PHE A 502 -5.43 4.80 4.22
C PHE A 502 -6.42 5.89 3.82
N LEU A 503 -6.14 7.15 4.17
CA LEU A 503 -6.99 8.27 3.77
C LEU A 503 -7.06 8.40 2.23
N HIS A 504 -5.91 8.34 1.56
CA HIS A 504 -5.83 8.47 0.11
C HIS A 504 -6.69 7.42 -0.63
N GLU A 505 -6.60 6.15 -0.22
CA GLU A 505 -7.44 5.11 -0.83
C GLU A 505 -8.92 5.29 -0.48
N SER A 506 -9.24 5.71 0.76
CA SER A 506 -10.62 5.97 1.18
C SER A 506 -11.29 7.07 0.35
N LEU A 507 -10.55 8.14 0.03
CA LEU A 507 -11.02 9.27 -0.78
C LEU A 507 -11.39 8.90 -2.23
N LYS A 508 -10.92 7.76 -2.75
CA LYS A 508 -11.31 7.28 -4.10
C LYS A 508 -12.77 6.88 -4.18
N SER A 509 -13.38 6.52 -3.05
CA SER A 509 -14.79 6.13 -2.95
C SER A 509 -15.74 7.29 -2.62
N ARG A 510 -15.21 8.52 -2.46
CA ARG A 510 -15.93 9.67 -1.89
C ARG A 510 -17.25 10.04 -2.58
N GLN A 511 -17.37 9.80 -3.88
CA GLN A 511 -18.56 10.14 -4.67
C GLN A 511 -19.75 9.18 -4.45
N TYR A 512 -19.49 8.02 -3.85
CA TYR A 512 -20.49 6.98 -3.59
C TYR A 512 -20.87 6.92 -2.12
N ILE A 513 -19.89 7.18 -1.25
CA ILE A 513 -20.01 6.93 0.18
C ILE A 513 -20.89 7.97 0.88
N ALA A 514 -21.86 7.49 1.64
CA ALA A 514 -22.63 8.23 2.62
C ALA A 514 -22.14 7.99 4.05
N GLY A 515 -21.45 6.87 4.27
CA GLY A 515 -20.82 6.56 5.55
C GLY A 515 -19.99 5.27 5.51
N ALA A 516 -19.17 5.10 6.53
CA ALA A 516 -18.37 3.89 6.73
C ALA A 516 -18.39 3.49 8.20
N SER A 517 -18.45 2.18 8.47
CA SER A 517 -18.26 1.65 9.81
C SER A 517 -16.78 1.67 10.22
N ILE A 518 -16.54 1.87 11.51
CA ILE A 518 -15.25 1.68 12.16
C ILE A 518 -15.43 1.00 13.50
N GLY A 519 -14.56 0.05 13.85
CA GLY A 519 -14.63 -0.62 15.14
C GLY A 519 -14.37 0.31 16.32
N PHE A 520 -15.11 0.11 17.41
CA PHE A 520 -14.90 0.82 18.67
C PHE A 520 -13.61 0.35 19.35
N THR A 521 -13.49 -0.94 19.65
CA THR A 521 -12.33 -1.57 20.30
C THR A 521 -11.86 -2.82 19.56
N SER A 522 -10.63 -3.26 19.82
CA SER A 522 -10.07 -4.48 19.23
C SER A 522 -10.41 -5.77 20.01
N ASN A 523 -11.07 -5.66 21.16
CA ASN A 523 -11.33 -6.79 22.07
C ASN A 523 -12.77 -7.35 21.96
N GLY A 524 -13.57 -6.86 21.01
CA GLY A 524 -14.89 -7.42 20.71
C GLY A 524 -14.80 -8.84 20.12
N LYS A 525 -15.93 -9.55 20.09
CA LYS A 525 -16.05 -10.85 19.40
C LYS A 525 -15.68 -10.70 17.92
N LYS A 526 -16.14 -9.62 17.30
CA LYS A 526 -15.68 -9.16 15.98
C LYS A 526 -14.40 -8.34 16.08
N GLN A 527 -13.31 -8.84 15.49
CA GLN A 527 -12.03 -8.15 15.43
C GLN A 527 -11.96 -7.24 14.20
N HIS A 528 -12.06 -5.93 14.42
CA HIS A 528 -11.83 -4.94 13.38
C HIS A 528 -10.33 -4.59 13.29
N PRO A 529 -9.69 -4.69 12.11
CA PRO A 529 -8.31 -4.21 11.94
C PRO A 529 -8.16 -2.69 12.09
N VAL A 530 -9.24 -1.94 11.91
CA VAL A 530 -9.28 -0.48 12.09
C VAL A 530 -10.25 -0.15 13.22
N THR A 531 -9.71 0.33 14.36
CA THR A 531 -10.50 0.71 15.54
C THR A 531 -10.13 2.09 16.06
N ILE A 532 -11.07 2.78 16.72
CA ILE A 532 -10.79 4.09 17.34
C ILE A 532 -10.14 3.97 18.72
N PHE A 533 -10.35 2.86 19.44
CA PHE A 533 -9.62 2.50 20.65
C PHE A 533 -8.90 1.17 20.49
N ASN A 534 -7.74 1.03 21.12
CA ASN A 534 -7.05 -0.25 21.20
C ASN A 534 -7.59 -1.11 22.36
N ALA A 535 -7.05 -2.32 22.52
CA ALA A 535 -7.37 -3.28 23.58
C ALA A 535 -7.25 -2.74 25.03
N VAL A 536 -6.65 -1.57 25.19
CA VAL A 536 -6.32 -0.95 26.47
C VAL A 536 -6.97 0.44 26.57
N GLU A 537 -8.04 0.68 25.80
CA GLU A 537 -8.84 1.91 25.82
C GLU A 537 -8.02 3.19 25.52
N ASN A 538 -6.89 3.05 24.81
CA ASN A 538 -6.16 4.21 24.31
C ASN A 538 -6.62 4.57 22.91
N LYS A 539 -6.79 5.87 22.67
CA LYS A 539 -7.10 6.45 21.35
C LYS A 539 -6.06 6.00 20.32
N THR A 540 -6.51 5.54 19.17
CA THR A 540 -5.64 5.15 18.04
C THR A 540 -5.46 6.32 17.06
N LEU A 541 -4.65 6.12 16.02
CA LEU A 541 -4.55 7.06 14.90
C LEU A 541 -5.90 7.32 14.23
N PHE A 542 -6.79 6.32 14.22
CA PHE A 542 -8.09 6.42 13.56
C PHE A 542 -9.09 7.24 14.36
N TYR A 543 -8.98 7.29 15.70
CA TYR A 543 -9.72 8.25 16.51
C TYR A 543 -9.40 9.68 16.06
N PHE A 544 -8.11 10.02 15.98
CA PHE A 544 -7.68 11.37 15.63
C PHE A 544 -7.95 11.71 14.16
N LEU A 545 -7.78 10.74 13.26
CA LEU A 545 -8.19 10.91 11.86
C LEU A 545 -9.69 11.20 11.76
N GLY A 546 -10.52 10.44 12.49
CA GLY A 546 -11.96 10.68 12.59
C GLY A 546 -12.25 12.12 13.04
N THR A 547 -11.63 12.58 14.13
CA THR A 547 -11.81 13.97 14.62
C THR A 547 -11.37 15.02 13.60
N MET A 548 -10.26 14.81 12.88
CA MET A 548 -9.81 15.73 11.83
C MET A 548 -10.82 15.80 10.68
N LEU A 549 -11.34 14.65 10.25
CA LEU A 549 -12.29 14.53 9.14
C LEU A 549 -13.68 15.11 9.46
N MET A 550 -14.03 15.28 10.74
CA MET A 550 -15.28 15.97 11.13
C MET A 550 -15.37 17.37 10.51
N ASN A 551 -14.25 18.07 10.32
CA ASN A 551 -14.22 19.39 9.70
C ASN A 551 -14.74 19.39 8.25
N PHE A 552 -14.60 18.27 7.55
CA PHE A 552 -14.89 18.10 6.11
C PHE A 552 -16.23 17.42 5.84
N SER A 553 -16.95 17.06 6.90
CA SER A 553 -18.18 16.29 6.81
C SER A 553 -19.44 17.13 6.58
N ARG A 554 -19.38 18.43 6.88
CA ARG A 554 -20.55 19.33 6.88
C ARG A 554 -20.59 20.30 5.71
N PHE A 555 -19.43 20.75 5.25
CA PHE A 555 -19.31 21.81 4.26
C PHE A 555 -18.77 21.25 2.94
N PRO A 556 -19.11 21.87 1.80
CA PRO A 556 -18.50 21.53 0.53
C PRO A 556 -16.98 21.52 0.61
N CYS A 557 -16.37 20.73 -0.27
CA CYS A 557 -14.95 20.46 -0.26
C CYS A 557 -14.32 20.74 -1.63
N GLU A 558 -13.01 20.95 -1.62
CA GLU A 558 -12.13 20.83 -2.78
C GLU A 558 -11.18 19.65 -2.54
N TYR A 559 -11.08 18.73 -3.49
CA TYR A 559 -10.19 17.58 -3.41
C TYR A 559 -9.05 17.75 -4.42
N GLY A 560 -7.82 17.67 -3.93
CA GLY A 560 -6.64 17.73 -4.78
C GLY A 560 -5.68 16.56 -4.55
N ASP A 561 -4.54 16.60 -5.24
CA ASP A 561 -3.50 15.60 -5.07
C ASP A 561 -2.74 15.84 -3.76
N GLY A 562 -2.93 14.96 -2.78
CA GLY A 562 -2.32 15.09 -1.46
C GLY A 562 -3.02 16.07 -0.52
N TYR A 563 -4.16 16.66 -0.90
CA TYR A 563 -4.87 17.61 -0.05
C TYR A 563 -6.41 17.56 -0.16
N LEU A 564 -7.06 18.11 0.87
CA LEU A 564 -8.49 18.35 0.95
C LEU A 564 -8.72 19.71 1.64
N ILE A 565 -9.59 20.54 1.08
CA ILE A 565 -9.91 21.88 1.62
C ILE A 565 -11.40 21.98 1.85
N THR A 566 -11.78 22.62 2.95
CA THR A 566 -13.16 23.04 3.19
C THR A 566 -13.20 24.39 3.91
N LYS A 567 -14.31 25.09 3.74
CA LYS A 567 -14.55 26.39 4.38
C LYS A 567 -15.76 26.28 5.28
N ASN A 568 -15.58 26.68 6.54
CA ASN A 568 -16.69 26.91 7.46
C ASN A 568 -16.84 28.43 7.73
N LEU A 569 -17.78 28.80 8.61
CA LEU A 569 -18.12 30.21 8.88
C LEU A 569 -16.96 31.06 9.42
N HIS A 570 -15.94 30.45 10.03
CA HIS A 570 -14.89 31.18 10.77
C HIS A 570 -13.47 30.72 10.42
N SER A 571 -13.32 29.71 9.55
CA SER A 571 -12.03 29.14 9.22
C SER A 571 -12.02 28.40 7.88
N TYR A 572 -10.83 28.32 7.29
CA TYR A 572 -10.53 27.34 6.26
C TYR A 572 -9.81 26.17 6.91
N ASN A 573 -10.21 24.94 6.58
CA ASN A 573 -9.53 23.73 7.02
C ASN A 573 -8.88 23.09 5.80
N VAL A 574 -7.55 22.94 5.87
CA VAL A 574 -6.72 22.37 4.81
C VAL A 574 -6.05 21.14 5.39
N LEU A 575 -6.49 19.96 4.96
CA LEU A 575 -5.89 18.69 5.36
C LEU A 575 -4.93 18.25 4.26
N LEU A 576 -3.67 18.06 4.64
CA LEU A 576 -2.58 17.64 3.77
C LEU A 576 -2.14 16.23 4.17
N TYR A 577 -1.78 15.40 3.21
CA TYR A 577 -1.32 14.04 3.48
C TYR A 577 -0.18 13.61 2.56
N ASN A 578 0.75 12.83 3.09
CA ASN A 578 1.89 12.32 2.36
C ASN A 578 1.92 10.79 2.44
N THR A 579 1.64 10.13 1.30
CA THR A 579 1.54 8.67 1.21
C THR A 579 2.88 7.96 1.12
N ASP A 580 3.99 8.69 0.99
CA ASP A 580 5.31 8.12 0.72
C ASP A 580 5.73 7.15 1.83
N ALA A 581 6.31 6.01 1.44
CA ALA A 581 6.66 4.95 2.36
C ALA A 581 8.12 5.09 2.81
N THR A 582 8.37 5.64 4.01
CA THR A 582 9.72 5.63 4.58
C THR A 582 10.06 4.36 5.35
N PHE A 583 11.27 3.86 5.11
CA PHE A 583 12.01 2.93 5.98
C PHE A 583 13.42 3.46 6.33
N THR A 584 13.76 4.70 5.96
CA THR A 584 15.10 5.29 6.19
C THR A 584 15.09 6.34 7.31
N GLN A 585 16.25 6.56 7.93
CA GLN A 585 16.46 7.58 8.99
C GLN A 585 16.46 9.03 8.46
N ARG A 586 16.11 9.28 7.19
CA ARG A 586 16.12 10.61 6.55
C ARG A 586 14.71 11.07 6.19
N ILE A 587 13.93 11.41 7.22
CA ILE A 587 12.55 11.93 7.08
C ILE A 587 12.52 13.20 6.19
N ASP A 588 13.57 14.01 6.22
CA ASP A 588 13.66 15.28 5.50
C ASP A 588 13.69 15.14 3.96
N GLU A 589 14.18 14.01 3.43
CA GLU A 589 14.32 13.81 1.98
C GLU A 589 12.98 13.54 1.28
N TYR A 590 12.04 12.88 1.97
CA TYR A 590 10.71 12.51 1.47
C TYR A 590 9.58 13.40 2.01
N THR A 591 9.94 14.49 2.69
CA THR A 591 8.97 15.45 3.19
C THR A 591 8.39 16.26 2.03
N LYS A 592 7.08 16.10 1.78
CA LYS A 592 6.35 16.93 0.79
C LYS A 592 6.14 18.34 1.34
N SER A 593 6.27 19.33 0.46
CA SER A 593 6.04 20.73 0.81
C SER A 593 4.78 21.21 0.10
N PHE A 594 3.90 21.89 0.82
CA PHE A 594 2.67 22.46 0.27
C PHE A 594 2.74 23.97 0.44
N SER A 595 2.65 24.70 -0.67
CA SER A 595 2.66 26.16 -0.68
C SER A 595 1.23 26.66 -0.79
N ILE A 596 0.70 27.23 0.29
CA ILE A 596 -0.71 27.62 0.40
C ILE A 596 -0.85 29.12 0.27
N GLN A 597 -1.71 29.56 -0.64
CA GLN A 597 -2.10 30.95 -0.83
C GLN A 597 -3.59 31.08 -1.14
N PHE A 598 -4.13 32.29 -1.06
CA PHE A 598 -5.52 32.58 -1.43
C PHE A 598 -5.58 33.24 -2.81
N SER A 599 -6.63 32.96 -3.58
CA SER A 599 -6.90 33.65 -4.85
C SER A 599 -7.25 35.12 -4.64
N GLU A 600 -7.96 35.42 -3.56
CA GLU A 600 -8.32 36.77 -3.12
C GLU A 600 -7.69 37.08 -1.75
N PRO A 601 -7.26 38.33 -1.49
CA PRO A 601 -6.66 38.69 -0.22
C PRO A 601 -7.64 38.54 0.94
N LEU A 602 -7.14 38.07 2.08
CA LEU A 602 -7.95 37.99 3.30
C LEU A 602 -8.16 39.38 3.90
N ASN A 603 -9.35 39.61 4.48
CA ASN A 603 -9.72 40.86 5.14
C ASN A 603 -8.76 41.24 6.29
N LYS A 604 -8.22 40.25 7.00
CA LYS A 604 -7.18 40.44 8.00
C LYS A 604 -5.83 40.10 7.37
N SER A 605 -4.88 41.02 7.48
CA SER A 605 -3.51 40.80 7.04
C SER A 605 -2.84 39.69 7.84
N GLU A 606 -2.93 39.69 9.17
CA GLU A 606 -2.36 38.64 10.02
C GLU A 606 -3.45 37.74 10.59
N VAL A 607 -3.39 36.45 10.29
CA VAL A 607 -4.34 35.43 10.77
C VAL A 607 -3.64 34.40 11.65
N LEU A 608 -4.41 33.82 12.57
CA LEU A 608 -3.96 32.67 13.36
C LEU A 608 -4.06 31.40 12.50
N ILE A 609 -3.09 30.50 12.67
CA ILE A 609 -3.08 29.19 12.06
C ILE A 609 -2.80 28.14 13.14
N SER A 610 -3.62 27.10 13.22
CA SER A 610 -3.25 25.87 13.93
C SER A 610 -2.82 24.79 12.95
N LYS A 611 -1.83 24.00 13.34
CA LYS A 611 -1.32 22.82 12.63
C LYS A 611 -1.35 21.62 13.54
N GLU A 612 -2.01 20.55 13.12
CA GLU A 612 -2.08 19.27 13.83
C GLU A 612 -1.43 18.17 12.99
N LEU A 613 -0.29 17.65 13.44
CA LEU A 613 0.42 16.55 12.78
C LEU A 613 0.05 15.20 13.41
N LEU A 614 -0.44 14.28 12.57
CA LEU A 614 -0.82 12.91 12.92
C LEU A 614 0.06 11.91 12.15
N ASN A 615 0.75 11.01 12.86
CA ASN A 615 1.57 9.94 12.29
C ASN A 615 1.90 8.85 13.31
N ASN A 616 2.75 7.88 12.96
CA ASN A 616 3.12 6.77 13.86
C ASN A 616 3.96 7.17 15.08
N TYR A 617 4.17 8.47 15.32
CA TYR A 617 4.81 9.02 16.51
C TYR A 617 3.86 9.94 17.29
N TYR A 618 3.13 10.83 16.61
CA TYR A 618 2.14 11.74 17.19
C TYR A 618 0.72 11.27 16.94
N GLY A 619 -0.09 11.11 17.99
CA GLY A 619 -1.40 10.46 17.93
C GLY A 619 -1.36 8.94 18.16
N THR A 620 -0.24 8.44 18.69
CA THR A 620 -0.11 7.08 19.22
C THR A 620 0.67 7.06 20.54
N ILE A 621 0.35 6.07 21.38
CA ILE A 621 1.13 5.81 22.60
C ILE A 621 2.57 5.36 22.31
N TYR A 622 2.87 4.89 21.09
CA TYR A 622 4.23 4.48 20.70
C TYR A 622 5.24 5.63 20.67
N GLY A 623 4.78 6.88 20.53
CA GLY A 623 5.64 8.06 20.67
C GLY A 623 5.94 8.43 22.12
N ILE A 624 5.19 7.86 23.08
CA ILE A 624 5.26 8.17 24.51
C ILE A 624 5.94 7.04 25.29
N VAL A 625 5.61 5.79 24.95
CA VAL A 625 6.11 4.58 25.61
C VAL A 625 7.42 4.14 24.94
N ASN A 626 8.43 3.77 25.74
CA ASN A 626 9.67 3.22 25.21
C ASN A 626 9.37 1.94 24.40
N PRO A 627 9.82 1.84 23.13
CA PRO A 627 9.60 0.67 22.28
C PRO A 627 10.09 -0.67 22.87
N GLU A 628 11.02 -0.66 23.83
CA GLU A 628 11.48 -1.88 24.52
C GLU A 628 10.41 -2.47 25.46
N ILE A 629 9.36 -1.71 25.79
CA ILE A 629 8.27 -2.13 26.67
C ILE A 629 7.17 -2.78 25.84
N ASN A 630 7.18 -4.11 25.78
CA ASN A 630 6.24 -4.91 24.98
C ASN A 630 4.94 -5.28 25.71
N ASP A 631 4.76 -4.87 26.97
CA ASP A 631 3.65 -5.31 27.84
C ASP A 631 2.70 -4.16 28.23
N ALA A 632 2.27 -3.39 27.23
CA ALA A 632 1.37 -2.26 27.46
C ALA A 632 -0.02 -2.67 27.99
N GLN A 633 -0.43 -3.93 27.80
CA GLN A 633 -1.72 -4.44 28.29
C GLN A 633 -1.75 -4.58 29.82
N ASN A 634 -0.62 -4.90 30.43
CA ASN A 634 -0.48 -5.06 31.88
C ASN A 634 -0.11 -3.76 32.62
N PHE A 635 -0.17 -2.60 31.95
CA PHE A 635 0.02 -1.33 32.63
C PHE A 635 -1.03 -1.11 33.74
N PRO A 636 -0.66 -0.49 34.87
CA PRO A 636 -1.63 -0.09 35.87
C PRO A 636 -2.67 0.89 35.28
N ASP A 637 -3.93 0.82 35.73
CA ASP A 637 -5.03 1.64 35.17
C ASP A 637 -4.76 3.14 35.24
N HIS A 638 -4.12 3.63 36.32
CA HIS A 638 -3.72 5.02 36.42
C HIS A 638 -2.72 5.45 35.33
N LEU A 639 -1.84 4.53 34.89
CA LEU A 639 -0.90 4.79 33.81
C LEU A 639 -1.60 4.74 32.45
N LYS A 640 -2.51 3.78 32.24
CA LYS A 640 -3.34 3.70 31.02
C LYS A 640 -4.15 4.99 30.83
N TYR A 641 -4.81 5.45 31.89
CA TYR A 641 -5.53 6.73 31.88
C TYR A 641 -4.60 7.90 31.53
N LYS A 642 -3.43 7.98 32.17
CA LYS A 642 -2.44 9.02 31.88
C LYS A 642 -1.97 9.00 30.41
N LEU A 643 -1.72 7.81 29.85
CA LEU A 643 -1.35 7.66 28.44
C LEU A 643 -2.48 8.15 27.51
N SER A 644 -3.72 7.77 27.78
CA SER A 644 -4.89 8.20 26.98
C SER A 644 -5.10 9.72 27.01
N GLN A 645 -4.81 10.39 28.14
CA GLN A 645 -4.90 11.85 28.27
C GLN A 645 -3.79 12.59 27.51
N HIS A 646 -2.57 12.03 27.48
CA HIS A 646 -1.41 12.68 26.86
C HIS A 646 -1.18 12.29 25.40
N ASN A 647 -1.78 11.20 24.92
CA ASN A 647 -1.76 10.82 23.53
C ASN A 647 -2.59 11.79 22.68
N ASN A 648 -1.94 12.64 21.89
CA ASN A 648 -2.59 13.59 20.99
C ASN A 648 -1.71 13.80 19.73
N PRO A 649 -2.31 14.27 18.61
CA PRO A 649 -1.55 14.83 17.49
C PRO A 649 -0.66 15.99 17.96
N LEU A 650 0.43 16.25 17.23
CA LEU A 650 1.28 17.40 17.54
C LEU A 650 0.61 18.68 17.06
N LEU A 651 0.05 19.44 18.00
CA LEU A 651 -0.54 20.76 17.76
C LEU A 651 0.51 21.87 17.86
N LYS A 652 0.53 22.75 16.86
CA LYS A 652 1.28 24.02 16.88
C LYS A 652 0.37 25.16 16.45
N ILE A 653 0.56 26.33 17.04
CA ILE A 653 -0.18 27.55 16.71
C ILE A 653 0.84 28.60 16.26
N ASP A 654 0.60 29.17 15.09
CA ASP A 654 1.43 30.21 14.48
C ASP A 654 0.55 31.38 14.03
N LYS A 655 1.19 32.48 13.64
CA LYS A 655 0.57 33.58 12.90
C LYS A 655 1.18 33.66 11.51
N HIS A 656 0.38 34.03 10.52
CA HIS A 656 0.85 34.20 9.15
C HIS A 656 0.11 35.32 8.44
N ASN A 657 0.79 35.98 7.51
CA ASN A 657 0.18 36.95 6.60
C ASN A 657 0.13 36.38 5.17
N PHE A 658 -1.06 35.95 4.75
CA PHE A 658 -1.30 35.40 3.41
C PHE A 658 -1.30 36.47 2.31
N ASN A 659 -1.44 37.74 2.66
CA ASN A 659 -1.39 38.84 1.69
C ASN A 659 0.07 39.21 1.32
N ASP A 660 1.05 38.83 2.15
CA ASP A 660 2.47 39.09 1.91
C ASP A 660 3.16 37.94 1.17
N MET A 661 2.93 36.70 1.62
CA MET A 661 3.61 35.51 1.07
C MET A 661 2.80 34.22 1.30
N SER A 662 3.11 33.20 0.50
CA SER A 662 2.54 31.86 0.66
C SER A 662 2.97 31.20 1.97
N PHE A 663 2.06 30.45 2.58
CA PHE A 663 2.35 29.63 3.75
C PHE A 663 2.91 28.27 3.32
N ILE A 664 4.13 27.95 3.76
CA ILE A 664 4.76 26.66 3.44
C ILE A 664 4.52 25.65 4.55
N ALA A 665 3.74 24.61 4.26
CA ALA A 665 3.51 23.47 5.14
C ALA A 665 4.38 22.28 4.72
N LYS A 666 5.11 21.69 5.67
CA LYS A 666 5.91 20.49 5.46
C LYS A 666 5.19 19.28 6.02
N VAL A 667 5.00 18.25 5.21
CA VAL A 667 4.27 17.03 5.56
C VAL A 667 5.21 15.84 5.45
N PRO A 668 5.64 15.27 6.59
CA PRO A 668 6.49 14.09 6.60
C PRO A 668 5.79 12.89 5.95
N PRO A 669 6.54 11.90 5.46
CA PRO A 669 6.00 10.63 4.96
C PRO A 669 5.07 9.95 5.95
N LYS A 670 4.13 9.15 5.45
CA LYS A 670 3.13 8.40 6.24
C LYS A 670 2.34 9.28 7.24
N SER A 671 2.21 10.58 6.96
CA SER A 671 1.66 11.54 7.91
C SER A 671 0.53 12.36 7.29
N ILE A 672 -0.35 12.86 8.17
CA ILE A 672 -1.42 13.81 7.86
C ILE A 672 -1.17 15.08 8.67
N VAL A 673 -1.40 16.24 8.06
CA VAL A 673 -1.36 17.54 8.73
C VAL A 673 -2.68 18.25 8.47
N LEU A 674 -3.45 18.53 9.52
CA LEU A 674 -4.60 19.43 9.44
C LEU A 674 -4.14 20.86 9.76
N ILE A 675 -4.46 21.79 8.87
CA ILE A 675 -4.19 23.22 9.03
C ILE A 675 -5.53 23.94 9.12
N THR A 676 -5.77 24.66 10.21
CA THR A 676 -6.94 25.52 10.36
C THR A 676 -6.51 26.98 10.32
N ILE A 677 -7.00 27.72 9.34
CA ILE A 677 -6.73 29.14 9.12
C ILE A 677 -7.94 29.93 9.64
N TYR A 678 -7.78 30.63 10.76
CA TYR A 678 -8.84 31.39 11.41
C TYR A 678 -8.92 32.79 10.80
N HIS A 679 -9.97 33.05 10.01
CA HIS A 679 -10.12 34.31 9.25
C HIS A 679 -11.11 35.28 9.90
#